data_AF-A0A2G5SWR5-F1
#
_entry.id   AF-A0A2G5SWR5-F1
#
_cell.length_a   1.000
_cell.length_b   1.000
_cell.length_c   1.000
_cell.angle_alpha   90.00
_cell.angle_beta   90.00
_cell.angle_gamma   90.00
#
_symmetry.space_group_name_H-M   'P 1'
#
loop_
_entity.id
_entity.type
_entity.pdbx_description
1 polymer ?
#
loop_
_entity_poly.entity_id
_entity_poly.type
_entity_poly.pdbx_seq_one_letter_code
_entity_poly.pdbx_strand_id
1 'polypeptide(L)'
;MKHALAKEHGADKLVEMSRVLEMRQTEISRDVLKKANGDFTQEMAECVIGGRHLTGKMGKRFAKKLKGAFETKQTATSEEDFETFGGLRFDEVSIDNEKFNKHFCDVIFAQQLASLVISNMDSPFFNMTEVQSDDGLEEYQVKLIPILKKMISPESEQSLNTLSFKMPRTTRFERDLVKKIITLLPHIKSLTLSNIRLNNIDFNVDSSLLNNITVLDLSFSKISSLEHIENFEKLEKLDVSGFELTEKDAEVICDMKTLRTLHIDGAKSNEDPASNNLTMYMKSEKPLSDLFVLTFANCHIDEAGLKTILQTHPHLREINLMRTTLARTKIPTVSGTRILTMSSIEEIALSLSHVIRTAESPRRDENLSTLIGEMKTISYREEDDKADGVGNLSEVEHQLLLDGVIDFIKMVIVEKDLENDILMDAMKILSKLTIIVSIEKWSLPNQIMLRDVMLSLLKRYPLKERPGSNLLSKMTHYALANLGRLLVLNEGPENLVPIFLTAVETLKAEMDPDNNNFVRCFNILSSYFEKMPHSERLKLIRESSVDELILKSLKRSSTAVSDIFLQRIAKFVGNLTLFERDVPLLSKDYRMEMLNFMMEEANSRYDESLYRCIVQCLANILKSTRRLEFFEKFWDPSSSSIQHILSLLHADFHSIRRASIELLVTLKTAWQGHAVNNDRWETLFDNVRNQTHAISSALNYRRKPKDNMYAELEFLTARRHSNEVQEFARFFLEKSGQNKATGEPERKRRRVR
;
A
#
# COMPACT_ATOMS: atom_id res chain seq x y z
N MET A 1 -54.26 2.35 6.33
CA MET A 1 -53.11 2.09 7.22
C MET A 1 -53.08 3.03 8.43
N LYS A 2 -52.98 4.37 8.28
CA LYS A 2 -53.08 5.33 9.41
C LYS A 2 -54.34 5.14 10.27
N HIS A 3 -55.48 4.90 9.63
CA HIS A 3 -56.74 4.68 10.35
C HIS A 3 -56.80 3.34 11.12
N ALA A 4 -56.03 2.34 10.70
CA ALA A 4 -55.92 1.05 11.37
C ALA A 4 -54.99 1.15 12.60
N LEU A 5 -53.84 1.83 12.45
CA LEU A 5 -52.91 2.10 13.56
C LEU A 5 -53.52 3.01 14.64
N ALA A 6 -54.38 3.96 14.25
CA ALA A 6 -55.11 4.82 15.19
C ALA A 6 -56.09 4.06 16.07
N LYS A 7 -56.66 2.97 15.53
CA LYS A 7 -57.60 2.11 16.24
C LYS A 7 -56.91 1.17 17.23
N GLU A 8 -55.63 0.85 16.98
CA GLU A 8 -54.86 -0.13 17.77
C GLU A 8 -54.00 0.51 18.86
N HIS A 9 -53.55 1.75 18.67
CA HIS A 9 -52.60 2.39 19.59
C HIS A 9 -53.05 3.72 20.19
N GLY A 10 -54.25 4.21 19.81
CA GLY A 10 -54.79 5.49 20.26
C GLY A 10 -54.21 6.67 19.47
N ALA A 11 -55.03 7.69 19.24
CA ALA A 11 -54.68 8.85 18.41
C ALA A 11 -53.45 9.61 18.96
N ASP A 12 -53.31 9.68 20.28
CA ASP A 12 -52.24 10.43 20.95
C ASP A 12 -50.85 9.81 20.71
N LYS A 13 -50.77 8.47 20.69
CA LYS A 13 -49.53 7.73 20.41
C LYS A 13 -49.09 7.84 18.95
N LEU A 14 -50.03 8.07 18.05
CA LEU A 14 -49.77 8.29 16.63
C LEU A 14 -49.25 9.71 16.35
N VAL A 15 -49.70 10.72 17.12
CA VAL A 15 -49.12 12.06 17.11
C VAL A 15 -47.67 12.02 17.59
N GLU A 16 -47.38 11.21 18.63
CA GLU A 16 -46.03 11.04 19.15
C GLU A 16 -45.10 10.27 18.19
N MET A 17 -45.60 9.22 17.53
CA MET A 17 -44.86 8.51 16.48
C MET A 17 -44.64 9.36 15.21
N SER A 18 -45.59 10.22 14.84
CA SER A 18 -45.39 11.20 13.77
C SER A 18 -44.32 12.23 14.11
N ARG A 19 -44.20 12.60 15.40
CA ARG A 19 -43.17 13.53 15.90
C ARG A 19 -41.77 12.92 15.89
N VAL A 20 -41.64 11.61 16.11
CA VAL A 20 -40.37 10.86 16.01
C VAL A 20 -39.92 10.67 14.55
N LEU A 21 -40.86 10.58 13.60
CA LEU A 21 -40.55 10.41 12.18
C LEU A 21 -40.18 11.71 11.46
N GLU A 22 -40.44 12.88 12.05
CA GLU A 22 -40.07 14.20 11.51
C GLU A 22 -38.79 14.81 12.11
N MET A 23 -38.07 14.10 12.98
CA MET A 23 -36.79 14.58 13.50
C MET A 23 -35.66 14.41 12.47
N ARG A 24 -35.08 15.53 12.02
CA ARG A 24 -33.89 15.55 11.18
C ARG A 24 -32.68 15.00 11.94
N GLN A 25 -31.85 14.26 11.22
CA GLN A 25 -30.67 13.49 11.70
C GLN A 25 -29.64 14.29 12.53
N THR A 26 -29.71 15.62 12.51
CA THR A 26 -28.83 16.55 13.24
C THR A 26 -29.23 16.75 14.71
N GLU A 27 -30.49 16.53 15.10
CA GLU A 27 -30.94 16.79 16.49
C GLU A 27 -30.72 15.60 17.43
N ILE A 28 -30.79 14.36 16.91
CA ILE A 28 -30.54 13.13 17.67
C ILE A 28 -29.08 13.08 18.18
N SER A 29 -28.14 13.68 17.44
CA SER A 29 -26.73 13.72 17.83
C SER A 29 -26.49 14.64 19.03
N ARG A 30 -27.31 15.69 19.18
CA ARG A 30 -27.10 16.75 20.19
C ARG A 30 -27.62 16.35 21.57
N ASP A 31 -28.71 15.57 21.61
CA ASP A 31 -29.33 15.09 22.85
C ASP A 31 -28.61 13.87 23.45
N VAL A 32 -28.00 13.03 22.60
CA VAL A 32 -27.18 11.89 23.06
C VAL A 32 -25.84 12.36 23.64
N LEU A 33 -25.25 13.43 23.08
CA LEU A 33 -24.02 14.03 23.62
C LEU A 33 -24.24 14.81 24.91
N LYS A 34 -25.39 15.49 25.07
CA LYS A 34 -25.73 16.19 26.33
C LYS A 34 -26.08 15.26 27.50
N LYS A 35 -26.48 14.01 27.25
CA LYS A 35 -26.84 13.03 28.30
C LYS A 35 -25.69 12.12 28.73
N ALA A 36 -24.56 12.13 28.02
CA ALA A 36 -23.35 11.44 28.44
C ALA A 36 -22.54 12.35 29.39
N ASN A 37 -23.04 12.48 30.62
CA ASN A 37 -22.27 13.10 31.72
C ASN A 37 -21.04 12.23 32.02
N GLY A 38 -19.87 12.66 31.54
CA GLY A 38 -18.70 12.77 32.42
C GLY A 38 -17.89 11.53 32.79
N ASP A 39 -17.89 10.43 32.05
CA ASP A 39 -16.89 9.35 32.27
C ASP A 39 -16.18 8.97 30.96
N PHE A 40 -15.13 9.74 30.67
CA PHE A 40 -14.09 9.37 29.70
C PHE A 40 -12.93 8.83 30.53
N THR A 41 -12.82 7.51 30.67
CA THR A 41 -11.76 6.93 31.50
C THR A 41 -10.40 7.00 30.80
N GLN A 42 -9.34 7.23 31.57
CA GLN A 42 -7.94 7.28 31.13
C GLN A 42 -7.57 6.05 30.28
N GLU A 43 -8.13 4.89 30.58
CA GLU A 43 -7.99 3.63 29.84
C GLU A 43 -8.49 3.72 28.39
N MET A 44 -9.55 4.50 28.11
CA MET A 44 -10.08 4.71 26.76
C MET A 44 -9.22 5.68 25.94
N ALA A 45 -8.55 6.64 26.59
CA ALA A 45 -7.63 7.55 25.94
C ALA A 45 -6.28 6.86 25.64
N GLU A 46 -5.77 6.06 26.58
CA GLU A 46 -4.56 5.27 26.42
C GLU A 46 -4.71 4.20 25.32
N CYS A 47 -5.91 3.63 25.11
CA CYS A 47 -6.18 2.72 23.99
C CYS A 47 -6.15 3.38 22.59
N VAL A 48 -6.39 4.69 22.49
CA VAL A 48 -6.39 5.44 21.21
C VAL A 48 -4.98 5.92 20.86
N ILE A 49 -4.17 6.26 21.87
CA ILE A 49 -2.81 6.79 21.70
C ILE A 49 -1.75 5.67 21.69
N GLY A 50 -1.98 4.56 22.41
CA GLY A 50 -1.02 3.45 22.58
C GLY A 50 -1.07 2.31 21.55
N GLY A 51 -1.82 2.45 20.45
CA GLY A 51 -1.70 1.52 19.31
C GLY A 51 -1.95 0.04 19.62
N ARG A 52 -2.93 -0.33 20.46
CA ARG A 52 -3.42 -1.73 20.56
C ARG A 52 -4.94 -1.83 20.40
N HIS A 53 -5.32 -2.58 19.36
CA HIS A 53 -6.62 -3.18 19.02
C HIS A 53 -7.93 -2.44 19.40
N LEU A 54 -8.47 -1.68 18.45
CA LEU A 54 -9.91 -1.43 18.34
C LEU A 54 -10.58 -2.51 17.47
N THR A 55 -11.11 -3.56 18.07
CA THR A 55 -12.02 -4.51 17.41
C THR A 55 -13.48 -4.16 17.75
N GLY A 56 -14.11 -3.30 16.94
CA GLY A 56 -15.54 -3.01 17.12
C GLY A 56 -16.12 -1.97 16.17
N LYS A 57 -17.44 -2.04 15.93
CA LYS A 57 -18.18 -1.14 15.02
C LYS A 57 -18.14 0.33 15.48
N MET A 58 -18.01 0.61 16.78
CA MET A 58 -17.90 1.98 17.31
C MET A 58 -16.50 2.58 17.11
N GLY A 59 -15.43 1.83 17.41
CA GLY A 59 -14.05 2.27 17.12
C GLY A 59 -13.81 2.56 15.64
N LYS A 60 -14.36 1.71 14.75
CA LYS A 60 -14.34 1.96 13.29
C LYS A 60 -15.14 3.19 12.87
N ARG A 61 -16.25 3.53 13.54
CA ARG A 61 -17.04 4.74 13.24
C ARG A 61 -16.37 6.00 13.75
N PHE A 62 -15.72 5.95 14.91
CA PHE A 62 -14.94 7.06 15.47
C PHE A 62 -13.69 7.35 14.63
N ALA A 63 -12.91 6.32 14.30
CA ALA A 63 -11.76 6.43 13.40
C ALA A 63 -12.17 6.89 11.99
N LYS A 64 -13.33 6.46 11.47
CA LYS A 64 -13.87 6.93 10.18
C LYS A 64 -14.37 8.38 10.23
N LYS A 65 -14.87 8.86 11.39
CA LYS A 65 -15.21 10.28 11.59
C LYS A 65 -13.96 11.16 11.73
N LEU A 66 -12.96 10.74 12.49
CA LEU A 66 -11.66 11.42 12.60
C LEU A 66 -10.93 11.44 11.25
N LYS A 67 -10.87 10.30 10.57
CA LYS A 67 -10.31 10.19 9.21
C LYS A 67 -11.11 11.00 8.20
N GLY A 68 -12.44 11.01 8.30
CA GLY A 68 -13.30 11.86 7.49
C GLY A 68 -13.03 13.35 7.71
N ALA A 69 -12.88 13.78 8.97
CA ALA A 69 -12.53 15.16 9.34
C ALA A 69 -11.13 15.56 8.84
N PHE A 70 -10.14 14.68 8.95
CA PHE A 70 -8.80 14.88 8.40
C PHE A 70 -8.75 14.87 6.86
N GLU A 71 -9.50 13.98 6.19
CA GLU A 71 -9.43 13.79 4.74
C GLU A 71 -10.31 14.77 3.95
N THR A 72 -11.41 15.28 4.50
CA THR A 72 -12.30 16.24 3.79
C THR A 72 -12.02 17.71 4.06
N LYS A 73 -11.23 18.04 5.09
CA LYS A 73 -10.86 19.42 5.42
C LYS A 73 -9.34 19.56 5.51
N GLN A 74 -8.67 19.75 4.36
CA GLN A 74 -7.24 20.13 4.33
C GLN A 74 -6.96 21.54 4.89
N THR A 75 -7.99 22.24 5.36
CA THR A 75 -7.89 23.47 6.13
C THR A 75 -8.93 23.41 7.23
N ALA A 76 -8.50 23.46 8.50
CA ALA A 76 -9.39 23.74 9.62
C ALA A 76 -9.55 25.27 9.67
N THR A 77 -10.75 25.76 9.35
CA THR A 77 -11.04 27.21 9.28
C THR A 77 -12.19 27.62 10.18
N SER A 78 -12.77 26.68 10.95
CA SER A 78 -13.96 26.92 11.76
C SER A 78 -13.78 26.51 13.22
N GLU A 79 -14.49 27.20 14.11
CA GLU A 79 -14.51 27.01 15.58
C GLU A 79 -14.97 25.59 15.98
N GLU A 80 -15.83 24.93 15.18
CA GLU A 80 -16.26 23.53 15.38
C GLU A 80 -15.11 22.51 15.20
N ASP A 81 -14.11 22.81 14.37
CA ASP A 81 -12.96 21.92 14.18
C ASP A 81 -12.04 21.98 15.43
N PHE A 82 -11.93 23.14 16.08
CA PHE A 82 -11.20 23.33 17.34
C PHE A 82 -11.85 22.57 18.52
N GLU A 83 -13.19 22.50 18.60
CA GLU A 83 -13.84 21.66 19.62
C GLU A 83 -13.55 20.16 19.42
N THR A 84 -13.34 19.74 18.18
CA THR A 84 -13.05 18.32 17.85
C THR A 84 -11.61 17.93 18.18
N PHE A 85 -10.65 18.86 18.01
CA PHE A 85 -9.24 18.63 18.35
C PHE A 85 -8.88 19.02 19.79
N GLY A 86 -9.60 19.95 20.41
CA GLY A 86 -9.34 20.43 21.78
C GLY A 86 -9.55 19.38 22.87
N GLY A 87 -10.21 18.25 22.55
CA GLY A 87 -10.31 17.08 23.42
C GLY A 87 -9.12 16.12 23.33
N LEU A 88 -8.25 16.26 22.34
CA LEU A 88 -7.07 15.40 22.17
C LEU A 88 -5.86 16.07 22.80
N ARG A 89 -5.19 15.32 23.69
CA ARG A 89 -3.94 15.73 24.31
C ARG A 89 -2.78 14.97 23.70
N PHE A 90 -1.78 15.70 23.24
CA PHE A 90 -0.50 15.16 22.79
C PHE A 90 0.63 15.90 23.49
N ASP A 91 1.67 15.17 23.87
CA ASP A 91 2.88 15.69 24.48
C ASP A 91 4.07 15.70 23.49
N GLU A 92 4.00 14.93 22.41
CA GLU A 92 5.00 14.93 21.34
C GLU A 92 4.41 15.43 20.02
N VAL A 93 5.03 16.46 19.44
CA VAL A 93 4.59 17.05 18.16
C VAL A 93 5.78 17.16 17.20
N SER A 94 5.58 16.68 15.97
CA SER A 94 6.50 16.88 14.86
C SER A 94 5.81 17.65 13.73
N ILE A 95 6.48 18.69 13.21
CA ILE A 95 5.99 19.58 12.17
C ILE A 95 6.91 19.47 10.96
N ASP A 96 6.41 18.91 9.85
CA ASP A 96 7.14 18.73 8.59
C ASP A 96 6.28 19.11 7.39
N ASN A 97 5.59 20.26 7.45
CA ASN A 97 4.51 20.57 6.51
C ASN A 97 4.61 21.99 5.94
N GLU A 98 4.76 22.09 4.62
CA GLU A 98 4.72 23.33 3.83
C GLU A 98 3.42 24.13 4.04
N LYS A 99 2.32 23.47 4.46
CA LYS A 99 1.02 24.11 4.74
C LYS A 99 0.82 24.52 6.20
N PHE A 100 1.89 24.51 7.01
CA PHE A 100 1.83 24.97 8.38
C PHE A 100 1.28 26.41 8.45
N ASN A 101 0.32 26.66 9.34
CA ASN A 101 -0.38 27.94 9.44
C ASN A 101 -0.76 28.25 10.89
N LYS A 102 -1.37 29.43 11.11
CA LYS A 102 -1.72 29.92 12.44
C LYS A 102 -2.60 28.95 13.24
N HIS A 103 -3.56 28.26 12.62
CA HIS A 103 -4.45 27.34 13.34
C HIS A 103 -3.69 26.16 13.94
N PHE A 104 -2.62 25.69 13.29
CA PHE A 104 -1.76 24.67 13.89
C PHE A 104 -1.04 25.19 15.13
N CYS A 105 -0.58 26.45 15.14
CA CYS A 105 0.01 27.04 16.34
C CYS A 105 -0.99 27.06 17.49
N ASP A 106 -2.24 27.46 17.24
CA ASP A 106 -3.27 27.51 18.29
C ASP A 106 -3.56 26.10 18.86
N VAL A 107 -3.57 25.05 18.02
CA VAL A 107 -3.74 23.65 18.45
C VAL A 107 -2.55 23.18 19.29
N ILE A 108 -1.32 23.48 18.86
CA ILE A 108 -0.08 23.12 19.57
C ILE A 108 0.02 23.87 20.90
N PHE A 109 -0.34 25.16 20.90
CA PHE A 109 -0.39 25.99 22.10
C PHE A 109 -1.38 25.45 23.13
N ALA A 110 -2.49 24.85 22.71
CA ALA A 110 -3.44 24.23 23.64
C ALA A 110 -2.90 22.95 24.32
N GLN A 111 -1.71 22.46 23.96
CA GLN A 111 -1.12 21.24 24.51
C GLN A 111 -0.16 21.49 25.67
N GLN A 112 0.18 20.41 26.38
CA GLN A 112 1.26 20.35 27.36
C GLN A 112 2.38 19.48 26.78
N LEU A 113 3.28 20.12 26.03
CA LEU A 113 4.30 19.41 25.25
C LEU A 113 5.47 18.95 26.12
N ALA A 114 5.92 17.72 25.87
CA ALA A 114 7.21 17.18 26.31
C ALA A 114 8.26 17.24 25.18
N SER A 115 7.85 17.11 23.92
CA SER A 115 8.73 17.14 22.74
C SER A 115 8.14 17.95 21.59
N LEU A 116 8.96 18.80 20.97
CA LEU A 116 8.62 19.58 19.78
C LEU A 116 9.72 19.47 18.73
N VAL A 117 9.38 18.89 17.58
CA VAL A 117 10.25 18.78 16.41
C VAL A 117 9.70 19.64 15.29
N ILE A 118 10.54 20.49 14.72
CA ILE A 118 10.19 21.37 13.62
C ILE A 118 11.21 21.16 12.51
N SER A 119 10.75 20.59 11.40
CA SER A 119 11.54 20.36 10.19
C SER A 119 10.93 21.07 8.98
N ASN A 120 11.78 21.32 7.99
CA ASN A 120 11.38 21.75 6.64
C ASN A 120 10.38 22.93 6.61
N MET A 121 10.82 24.07 7.14
CA MET A 121 9.98 25.26 7.33
C MET A 121 9.75 26.09 6.05
N ASP A 122 9.57 25.48 4.89
CA ASP A 122 9.29 26.20 3.63
C ASP A 122 7.88 26.87 3.59
N SER A 123 7.15 26.84 4.71
CA SER A 123 5.87 27.51 4.85
C SER A 123 6.02 29.05 4.86
N PRO A 124 5.17 29.78 4.12
CA PRO A 124 5.05 31.24 4.21
C PRO A 124 4.84 31.76 5.63
N PHE A 125 4.32 30.92 6.54
CA PHE A 125 4.07 31.27 7.93
C PHE A 125 5.33 31.70 8.69
N PHE A 126 6.50 31.15 8.35
CA PHE A 126 7.75 31.47 9.03
C PHE A 126 8.31 32.85 8.66
N ASN A 127 7.64 33.57 7.74
CA ASN A 127 8.02 34.90 7.26
C ASN A 127 9.52 34.96 6.93
N MET A 128 9.99 33.97 6.20
CA MET A 128 11.38 33.91 5.75
C MET A 128 11.69 35.14 4.91
N THR A 129 12.67 35.93 5.34
CA THR A 129 13.15 37.07 4.55
C THR A 129 14.45 36.67 3.87
N GLU A 130 14.49 36.76 2.56
CA GLU A 130 15.71 36.54 1.79
C GLU A 130 16.77 37.58 2.18
N VAL A 131 17.98 37.09 2.47
CA VAL A 131 19.14 37.88 2.84
C VAL A 131 20.34 37.34 2.07
N GLN A 132 21.22 38.23 1.61
CA GLN A 132 22.46 37.81 0.98
C GLN A 132 23.49 37.50 2.06
N SER A 133 24.10 36.32 1.98
CA SER A 133 25.17 35.91 2.90
C SER A 133 26.48 36.64 2.60
N ASP A 134 27.43 36.56 3.55
CA ASP A 134 28.80 37.07 3.35
C ASP A 134 29.55 36.33 2.23
N ASP A 135 29.13 35.11 1.90
CA ASP A 135 29.68 34.27 0.82
C ASP A 135 28.91 34.42 -0.51
N GLY A 136 27.93 35.35 -0.59
CA GLY A 136 27.18 35.68 -1.79
C GLY A 136 26.05 34.70 -2.14
N LEU A 137 25.78 33.71 -1.28
CA LEU A 137 24.67 32.77 -1.40
C LEU A 137 23.37 33.40 -0.89
N GLU A 138 22.25 32.98 -1.50
CA GLU A 138 20.91 33.32 -1.01
C GLU A 138 20.62 32.56 0.28
N GLU A 139 20.39 33.31 1.37
CA GLU A 139 20.02 32.79 2.68
C GLU A 139 18.61 33.28 3.06
N TYR A 140 17.93 32.55 3.94
CA TYR A 140 16.61 32.89 4.45
C TYR A 140 16.70 33.17 5.94
N GLN A 141 16.39 34.39 6.35
CA GLN A 141 16.37 34.75 7.77
C GLN A 141 15.02 34.43 8.41
N VAL A 142 15.05 33.73 9.56
CA VAL A 142 13.85 33.36 10.34
C VAL A 142 13.92 33.94 11.76
N LYS A 143 12.85 34.61 12.18
CA LYS A 143 12.64 35.03 13.56
C LYS A 143 11.89 33.95 14.32
N LEU A 144 12.63 33.00 14.86
CA LEU A 144 12.08 31.78 15.46
C LEU A 144 11.42 32.01 16.82
N ILE A 145 11.97 32.90 17.66
CA ILE A 145 11.48 33.07 19.03
C ILE A 145 10.02 33.57 19.09
N PRO A 146 9.59 34.55 18.27
CA PRO A 146 8.17 34.92 18.19
C PRO A 146 7.25 33.78 17.77
N ILE A 147 7.76 32.80 17.01
CA ILE A 147 6.98 31.66 16.52
C ILE A 147 6.87 30.62 17.63
N LEU A 148 7.97 30.33 18.33
CA LEU A 148 7.94 29.47 19.53
C LEU A 148 6.97 29.98 20.59
N LYS A 149 6.97 31.29 20.88
CA LYS A 149 6.02 31.91 21.82
C LYS A 149 4.54 31.78 21.42
N LYS A 150 4.25 31.53 20.15
CA LYS A 150 2.90 31.27 19.66
C LYS A 150 2.52 29.78 19.71
N MET A 151 3.50 28.89 19.82
CA MET A 151 3.30 27.44 19.84
C MET A 151 3.41 26.85 21.25
N ILE A 152 4.18 27.48 22.13
CA ILE A 152 4.49 26.96 23.46
C ILE A 152 3.62 27.69 24.48
N SER A 153 2.75 26.95 25.14
CA SER A 153 1.97 27.43 26.30
C SER A 153 2.82 27.53 27.56
N PRO A 154 2.38 28.29 28.58
CA PRO A 154 3.03 28.31 29.89
C PRO A 154 3.20 26.91 30.51
N GLU A 155 2.24 26.00 30.30
CA GLU A 155 2.35 24.61 30.73
C GLU A 155 3.46 23.86 29.98
N SER A 156 3.53 24.06 28.65
CA SER A 156 4.59 23.48 27.82
C SER A 156 5.96 24.06 28.15
N GLU A 157 6.09 25.33 28.53
CA GLU A 157 7.38 25.91 28.97
C GLU A 157 8.01 25.14 30.14
N GLN A 158 7.17 24.50 30.97
CA GLN A 158 7.60 23.71 32.13
C GLN A 158 7.83 22.23 31.81
N SER A 159 7.06 21.65 30.88
CA SER A 159 7.14 20.23 30.55
C SER A 159 8.06 19.90 29.37
N LEU A 160 8.31 20.87 28.47
CA LEU A 160 9.04 20.66 27.24
C LEU A 160 10.52 20.39 27.55
N ASN A 161 10.93 19.15 27.29
CA ASN A 161 12.29 18.68 27.55
C ASN A 161 13.09 18.45 26.26
N THR A 162 12.42 18.34 25.12
CA THR A 162 13.05 18.10 23.81
C THR A 162 12.58 19.15 22.81
N LEU A 163 13.53 19.86 22.20
CA LEU A 163 13.27 20.79 21.09
C LEU A 163 14.24 20.49 19.95
N SER A 164 13.69 20.28 18.76
CA SER A 164 14.48 19.96 17.57
C SER A 164 14.13 20.87 16.41
N PHE A 165 15.16 21.49 15.83
CA PHE A 165 15.07 22.25 14.59
C PHE A 165 15.94 21.57 13.53
N LYS A 166 15.30 21.15 12.43
CA LYS A 166 15.96 20.57 11.26
C LYS A 166 15.64 21.43 10.04
N MET A 167 16.50 22.38 9.70
CA MET A 167 16.22 23.34 8.61
C MET A 167 17.13 23.12 7.40
N PRO A 168 16.81 23.67 6.23
CA PRO A 168 17.79 23.80 5.15
C PRO A 168 18.99 24.65 5.58
N ARG A 169 20.20 24.31 5.10
CA ARG A 169 21.46 25.04 5.41
C ARG A 169 21.44 26.53 5.10
N THR A 170 20.57 26.93 4.18
CA THR A 170 20.34 28.32 3.80
C THR A 170 19.58 29.11 4.88
N THR A 171 19.09 28.45 5.94
CA THR A 171 18.34 29.10 7.01
C THR A 171 19.27 29.74 8.03
N ARG A 172 19.10 31.05 8.20
CA ARG A 172 19.79 31.87 9.19
C ARG A 172 18.83 32.32 10.27
N PHE A 173 19.24 32.20 11.53
CA PHE A 173 18.42 32.67 12.65
C PHE A 173 18.88 34.03 13.16
N GLU A 174 18.03 34.63 14.00
CA GLU A 174 18.40 35.79 14.79
C GLU A 174 19.58 35.48 15.71
N ARG A 175 20.40 36.51 16.01
CA ARG A 175 21.51 36.39 16.96
C ARG A 175 21.00 36.01 18.35
N ASP A 176 21.88 35.36 19.10
CA ASP A 176 21.67 34.87 20.46
C ASP A 176 20.54 33.82 20.49
N LEU A 177 20.42 33.02 19.43
CA LEU A 177 19.30 32.08 19.28
C LEU A 177 19.26 31.10 20.46
N VAL A 178 20.38 30.44 20.74
CA VAL A 178 20.51 29.44 21.81
C VAL A 178 20.19 30.10 23.16
N LYS A 179 20.77 31.27 23.46
CA LYS A 179 20.44 32.06 24.65
C LYS A 179 18.93 32.31 24.80
N LYS A 180 18.27 32.75 23.72
CA LYS A 180 16.82 33.04 23.74
C LYS A 180 15.99 31.76 23.91
N ILE A 181 16.39 30.65 23.29
CA ILE A 181 15.73 29.35 23.45
C ILE A 181 15.80 28.91 24.91
N ILE A 182 16.99 28.89 25.50
CA ILE A 182 17.17 28.40 26.89
C ILE A 182 16.51 29.33 27.90
N THR A 183 16.49 30.64 27.64
CA THR A 183 15.75 31.59 28.48
C THR A 183 14.24 31.35 28.41
N LEU A 184 13.72 30.99 27.23
CA LEU A 184 12.31 30.64 27.05
C LEU A 184 11.97 29.27 27.65
N LEU A 185 12.92 28.33 27.60
CA LEU A 185 12.73 26.92 27.92
C LEU A 185 13.84 26.43 28.88
N PRO A 186 13.81 26.85 30.15
CA PRO A 186 14.89 26.58 31.10
C PRO A 186 15.03 25.10 31.48
N HIS A 187 14.01 24.27 31.21
CA HIS A 187 13.98 22.85 31.56
C HIS A 187 14.36 21.92 30.41
N ILE A 188 14.79 22.47 29.28
CA ILE A 188 15.16 21.68 28.11
C ILE A 188 16.37 20.78 28.41
N LYS A 189 16.26 19.51 28.02
CA LYS A 189 17.31 18.48 28.17
C LYS A 189 17.95 18.09 26.84
N SER A 190 17.16 18.10 25.77
CA SER A 190 17.61 17.77 24.42
C SER A 190 17.35 18.94 23.48
N LEU A 191 18.44 19.44 22.88
CA LEU A 191 18.41 20.53 21.92
C LEU A 191 19.07 20.08 20.61
N THR A 192 18.29 20.01 19.54
CA THR A 192 18.79 19.76 18.18
C THR A 192 18.69 21.04 17.36
N LEU A 193 19.83 21.42 16.78
CA LEU A 193 20.05 22.58 15.95
C LEU A 193 20.85 22.12 14.71
N SER A 194 20.27 21.19 13.96
CA SER A 194 20.97 20.54 12.85
C SER A 194 20.68 21.23 11.53
N ASN A 195 21.72 21.30 10.69
CA ASN A 195 21.66 21.85 9.35
C ASN A 195 21.29 23.35 9.34
N ILE A 196 21.68 24.09 10.39
CA ILE A 196 21.44 25.54 10.54
C ILE A 196 22.76 26.33 10.60
N ARG A 197 22.74 27.62 10.25
CA ARG A 197 23.91 28.51 10.42
C ARG A 197 23.91 29.14 11.81
N LEU A 198 24.94 28.85 12.61
CA LEU A 198 25.12 29.35 13.98
C LEU A 198 26.33 30.27 14.07
N ASN A 199 26.26 31.28 14.92
CA ASN A 199 27.41 32.11 15.26
C ASN A 199 27.95 31.66 16.63
N ASN A 200 29.25 31.79 16.87
CA ASN A 200 29.83 31.44 18.18
C ASN A 200 29.19 32.23 19.32
N ILE A 201 28.72 33.45 19.04
CA ILE A 201 28.01 34.31 20.01
C ILE A 201 26.71 33.66 20.49
N ASP A 202 26.08 32.79 19.71
CA ASP A 202 24.83 32.13 20.12
C ASP A 202 25.03 31.31 21.41
N PHE A 203 26.22 30.74 21.61
CA PHE A 203 26.61 29.95 22.79
C PHE A 203 27.25 30.77 23.92
N ASN A 204 27.34 32.10 23.77
CA ASN A 204 27.80 32.99 24.83
C ASN A 204 26.67 33.22 25.86
N VAL A 205 26.41 32.16 26.63
CA VAL A 205 25.35 32.07 27.64
C VAL A 205 25.99 31.70 28.97
N ASP A 206 25.41 32.18 30.07
CA ASP A 206 25.79 31.75 31.42
C ASP A 206 25.66 30.21 31.52
N SER A 207 26.76 29.53 31.89
CA SER A 207 26.81 28.06 31.96
C SER A 207 25.74 27.49 32.90
N SER A 208 25.32 28.25 33.92
CA SER A 208 24.24 27.84 34.82
C SER A 208 22.91 27.56 34.11
N LEU A 209 22.67 28.20 32.97
CA LEU A 209 21.47 28.00 32.14
C LEU A 209 21.59 26.75 31.25
N LEU A 210 22.80 26.26 30.99
CA LEU A 210 23.08 25.08 30.15
C LEU A 210 23.08 23.76 30.93
N ASN A 211 23.07 23.84 32.27
CA ASN A 211 23.21 22.70 33.19
C ASN A 211 22.09 21.65 33.13
N ASN A 212 21.04 21.87 32.34
CA ASN A 212 19.97 20.88 32.13
C ASN A 212 20.11 20.11 30.82
N ILE A 213 20.92 20.60 29.87
CA ILE A 213 21.08 19.99 28.55
C ILE A 213 22.03 18.80 28.65
N THR A 214 21.51 17.61 28.35
CA THR A 214 22.27 16.35 28.30
C THR A 214 22.47 15.87 26.86
N VAL A 215 21.68 16.36 25.90
CA VAL A 215 21.78 16.02 24.48
C VAL A 215 21.86 17.29 23.65
N LEU A 216 22.92 17.42 22.85
CA LEU A 216 23.14 18.53 21.93
C LEU A 216 23.49 17.98 20.55
N ASP A 217 22.70 18.35 19.55
CA ASP A 217 22.94 17.99 18.15
C ASP A 217 23.13 19.27 17.33
N LEU A 218 24.36 19.46 16.85
CA LEU A 218 24.81 20.53 15.97
C LEU A 218 25.21 19.98 14.59
N SER A 219 24.74 18.79 14.22
CA SER A 219 25.12 18.13 12.98
C SER A 219 24.82 18.99 11.77
N PHE A 220 25.79 19.10 10.87
CA PHE A 220 25.78 19.91 9.65
C PHE A 220 25.48 21.40 9.89
N SER A 221 25.56 21.86 11.13
CA SER A 221 25.49 23.27 11.43
C SER A 221 26.77 23.96 10.98
N LYS A 222 26.64 25.19 10.50
CA LYS A 222 27.78 26.04 10.18
C LYS A 222 28.10 26.87 11.42
N ILE A 223 28.82 26.28 12.36
CA ILE A 223 29.50 26.96 13.48
C ILE A 223 30.98 27.13 13.12
N SER A 224 31.68 28.11 13.69
CA SER A 224 33.11 28.33 13.37
C SER A 224 34.08 27.76 14.40
N SER A 225 33.60 27.45 15.61
CA SER A 225 34.39 26.84 16.68
C SER A 225 33.48 26.24 17.74
N LEU A 226 33.97 25.21 18.41
CA LEU A 226 33.33 24.53 19.54
C LEU A 226 33.78 25.07 20.90
N GLU A 227 34.58 26.14 20.99
CA GLU A 227 35.10 26.65 22.27
C GLU A 227 34.04 26.85 23.38
N HIS A 228 32.83 27.26 23.03
CA HIS A 228 31.79 27.56 24.00
C HIS A 228 30.94 26.35 24.41
N ILE A 229 31.13 25.17 23.81
CA ILE A 229 30.36 23.96 24.18
C ILE A 229 30.88 23.29 25.46
N GLU A 230 32.07 23.65 25.94
CA GLU A 230 32.57 23.20 27.25
C GLU A 230 31.67 23.62 28.42
N ASN A 231 30.86 24.67 28.23
CA ASN A 231 29.91 25.17 29.23
C ASN A 231 28.74 24.20 29.49
N PHE A 232 28.57 23.14 28.69
CA PHE A 232 27.53 22.13 28.88
C PHE A 232 28.03 21.02 29.83
N GLU A 233 28.12 21.34 31.13
CA GLU A 233 28.76 20.47 32.14
C GLU A 233 28.12 19.08 32.31
N LYS A 234 26.85 18.92 31.92
CA LYS A 234 26.11 17.65 32.01
C LYS A 234 25.87 16.98 30.66
N LEU A 235 26.58 17.40 29.61
CA LEU A 235 26.35 16.84 28.28
C LEU A 235 26.78 15.37 28.23
N GLU A 236 25.86 14.50 27.83
CA GLU A 236 26.08 13.06 27.69
C GLU A 236 26.16 12.64 26.23
N LYS A 237 25.45 13.35 25.34
CA LYS A 237 25.45 13.12 23.89
C LYS A 237 25.75 14.41 23.13
N LEU A 238 26.75 14.34 22.26
CA LEU A 238 27.14 15.42 21.35
C LEU A 238 27.18 14.89 19.92
N ASP A 239 26.46 15.56 19.03
CA ASP A 239 26.59 15.37 17.58
C ASP A 239 27.13 16.65 16.93
N VAL A 240 28.32 16.56 16.34
CA VAL A 240 28.94 17.62 15.54
C VAL A 240 29.32 17.09 14.15
N SER A 241 28.59 16.08 13.66
CA SER A 241 28.81 15.50 12.34
C SER A 241 28.74 16.57 11.25
N GLY A 242 29.61 16.52 10.25
CA GLY A 242 29.68 17.50 9.18
C GLY A 242 30.40 18.81 9.52
N PHE A 243 30.79 19.01 10.79
CA PHE A 243 31.72 20.07 11.19
C PHE A 243 33.17 19.61 10.94
N GLU A 244 34.07 20.53 10.58
CA GLU A 244 35.50 20.22 10.41
C GLU A 244 36.25 20.57 11.68
N LEU A 245 36.61 19.55 12.47
CA LEU A 245 37.25 19.75 13.77
C LEU A 245 38.66 20.33 13.60
N THR A 246 38.97 21.35 14.39
CA THR A 246 40.34 21.76 14.67
C THR A 246 40.91 20.98 15.88
N GLU A 247 42.22 21.11 16.12
CA GLU A 247 42.86 20.56 17.31
C GLU A 247 42.25 21.11 18.61
N LYS A 248 41.96 22.43 18.64
CA LYS A 248 41.33 23.07 19.79
C LYS A 248 39.91 22.57 20.03
N ASP A 249 39.15 22.33 18.97
CA ASP A 249 37.79 21.76 19.10
C ASP A 249 37.83 20.33 19.67
N ALA A 250 38.83 19.53 19.26
CA ALA A 250 39.04 18.19 19.80
C ALA A 250 39.45 18.22 21.28
N GLU A 251 40.31 19.14 21.69
CA GLU A 251 40.66 19.35 23.11
C GLU A 251 39.42 19.67 23.95
N VAL A 252 38.58 20.59 23.48
CA VAL A 252 37.32 20.97 24.14
C VAL A 252 36.41 19.76 24.32
N ILE A 253 36.22 18.94 23.28
CA ILE A 253 35.41 17.71 23.35
C ILE A 253 36.00 16.74 24.38
N CYS A 254 37.32 16.56 24.38
CA CYS A 254 38.02 15.66 25.28
C CYS A 254 37.97 16.06 26.76
N ASP A 255 37.75 17.34 27.06
CA ASP A 255 37.57 17.81 28.43
C ASP A 255 36.11 17.60 28.96
N MET A 256 35.17 17.17 28.10
CA MET A 256 33.77 16.87 28.46
C MET A 256 33.61 15.50 29.16
N LYS A 257 33.89 15.44 30.46
CA LYS A 257 33.95 14.18 31.24
C LYS A 257 32.64 13.39 31.35
N THR A 258 31.49 14.05 31.19
CA THR A 258 30.17 13.40 31.22
C THR A 258 29.79 12.80 29.87
N LEU A 259 30.53 13.09 28.81
CA LEU A 259 30.19 12.64 27.48
C LEU A 259 30.28 11.11 27.37
N ARG A 260 29.24 10.51 26.78
CA ARG A 260 29.05 9.06 26.62
C ARG A 260 28.78 8.67 25.18
N THR A 261 28.27 9.59 24.38
CA THR A 261 28.02 9.40 22.95
C THR A 261 28.57 10.59 22.18
N LEU A 262 29.43 10.32 21.21
CA LEU A 262 30.07 11.32 20.38
C LEU A 262 29.91 10.94 18.90
N HIS A 263 29.35 11.85 18.12
CA HIS A 263 29.28 11.74 16.67
C HIS A 263 30.12 12.86 16.04
N ILE A 264 31.21 12.48 15.37
CA ILE A 264 32.17 13.41 14.72
C ILE A 264 32.33 13.09 13.23
N ASP A 265 31.28 12.53 12.64
CA ASP A 265 31.31 12.05 11.27
C ASP A 265 31.67 13.18 10.29
N GLY A 266 32.40 12.86 9.23
CA GLY A 266 32.70 13.81 8.17
C GLY A 266 31.47 14.23 7.37
N ALA A 267 31.54 15.42 6.76
CA ALA A 267 30.57 15.82 5.75
C ALA A 267 30.59 14.84 4.56
N LYS A 268 29.44 14.61 3.94
CA LYS A 268 29.33 13.74 2.76
C LYS A 268 30.12 14.36 1.59
N SER A 269 31.26 13.77 1.23
CA SER A 269 31.96 14.00 -0.04
C SER A 269 31.55 12.93 -1.05
N ASN A 270 31.54 13.28 -2.34
CA ASN A 270 31.33 12.32 -3.43
C ASN A 270 32.59 11.49 -3.73
N GLU A 271 33.73 11.89 -3.17
CA GLU A 271 35.06 11.30 -3.38
C GLU A 271 35.69 11.05 -2.00
N ASP A 272 36.02 9.79 -1.70
CA ASP A 272 36.71 9.23 -0.51
C ASP A 272 36.38 9.80 0.90
N PRO A 273 36.71 9.10 1.99
CA PRO A 273 36.59 9.68 3.33
C PRO A 273 37.55 10.87 3.47
N ALA A 274 37.03 12.08 3.32
CA ALA A 274 37.84 13.30 3.25
C ALA A 274 38.04 14.00 4.60
N SER A 275 37.28 13.63 5.65
CA SER A 275 37.33 14.35 6.92
C SER A 275 38.49 13.89 7.81
N ASN A 276 39.21 14.88 8.35
CA ASN A 276 40.26 14.71 9.35
C ASN A 276 39.74 14.72 10.80
N ASN A 277 38.42 14.73 11.01
CA ASN A 277 37.82 14.85 12.35
C ASN A 277 38.35 13.80 13.33
N LEU A 278 38.35 12.53 12.91
CA LEU A 278 38.86 11.45 13.73
C LEU A 278 40.36 11.63 14.03
N THR A 279 41.15 12.08 13.06
CA THR A 279 42.58 12.35 13.27
C THR A 279 42.79 13.46 14.29
N MET A 280 42.00 14.54 14.23
CA MET A 280 42.09 15.63 15.21
C MET A 280 41.65 15.16 16.60
N TYR A 281 40.56 14.38 16.68
CA TYR A 281 40.13 13.75 17.92
C TYR A 281 41.22 12.86 18.54
N MET A 282 41.87 12.01 17.74
CA MET A 282 42.93 11.11 18.22
C MET A 282 44.24 11.81 18.58
N LYS A 283 44.48 13.04 18.10
CA LYS A 283 45.66 13.83 18.49
C LYS A 283 45.56 14.39 19.91
N SER A 284 44.34 14.50 20.45
CA SER A 284 44.16 14.88 21.85
C SER A 284 44.83 13.86 22.76
N GLU A 285 45.71 14.33 23.66
CA GLU A 285 46.41 13.48 24.63
C GLU A 285 45.49 12.90 25.72
N LYS A 286 44.20 13.26 25.71
CA LYS A 286 43.20 12.90 26.73
C LYS A 286 41.97 12.22 26.09
N PRO A 287 42.03 10.93 25.73
CA PRO A 287 40.87 10.23 25.20
C PRO A 287 39.74 10.16 26.23
N LEU A 288 38.48 10.25 25.77
CA LEU A 288 37.30 10.09 26.61
C LEU A 288 37.12 8.62 27.00
N SER A 289 37.79 8.17 28.05
CA SER A 289 37.82 6.74 28.45
C SER A 289 36.44 6.14 28.74
N ASP A 290 35.48 6.98 29.16
CA ASP A 290 34.11 6.59 29.53
C ASP A 290 33.13 6.58 28.34
N LEU A 291 33.61 6.83 27.12
CA LEU A 291 32.77 6.90 25.93
C LEU A 291 32.20 5.50 25.59
N PHE A 292 30.88 5.42 25.40
CA PHE A 292 30.17 4.17 25.03
C PHE A 292 29.93 4.05 23.54
N VAL A 293 29.70 5.17 22.86
CA VAL A 293 29.37 5.22 21.43
C VAL A 293 30.23 6.27 20.76
N LEU A 294 30.94 5.87 19.71
CA LEU A 294 31.74 6.75 18.88
C LEU A 294 31.44 6.48 17.40
N THR A 295 30.98 7.50 16.68
CA THR A 295 30.83 7.43 15.22
C THR A 295 31.73 8.43 14.53
N PHE A 296 32.35 8.00 13.43
CA PHE A 296 33.22 8.79 12.56
C PHE A 296 33.08 8.38 11.09
N ALA A 297 31.84 8.16 10.64
CA ALA A 297 31.54 7.89 9.24
C ALA A 297 32.09 9.01 8.34
N ASN A 298 32.53 8.70 7.12
CA ASN A 298 33.23 9.63 6.21
C ASN A 298 34.56 10.22 6.76
N CYS A 299 35.15 9.64 7.81
CA CYS A 299 36.51 9.95 8.25
C CYS A 299 37.51 8.91 7.74
N HIS A 300 38.76 9.35 7.58
CA HIS A 300 39.88 8.44 7.29
C HIS A 300 40.29 7.65 8.53
N ILE A 301 40.40 6.33 8.40
CA ILE A 301 40.86 5.43 9.46
C ILE A 301 41.54 4.20 8.87
N ASP A 302 42.68 3.80 9.42
CA ASP A 302 43.35 2.55 9.09
C ASP A 302 43.23 1.56 10.27
N GLU A 303 43.69 0.32 10.07
CA GLU A 303 43.60 -0.72 11.10
C GLU A 303 44.37 -0.34 12.38
N ALA A 304 45.48 0.40 12.23
CA ALA A 304 46.27 0.89 13.35
C ALA A 304 45.50 1.93 14.17
N GLY A 305 44.85 2.90 13.51
CA GLY A 305 43.97 3.89 14.14
C GLY A 305 42.79 3.24 14.86
N LEU A 306 42.13 2.26 14.23
CA LEU A 306 41.05 1.51 14.88
C LEU A 306 41.53 0.77 16.14
N LYS A 307 42.70 0.13 16.07
CA LYS A 307 43.31 -0.51 17.24
C LYS A 307 43.61 0.51 18.34
N THR A 308 44.13 1.68 18.01
CA THR A 308 44.36 2.76 18.96
C THR A 308 43.05 3.19 19.63
N ILE A 309 41.97 3.40 18.87
CA ILE A 309 40.64 3.77 19.43
C ILE A 309 40.16 2.73 20.45
N LEU A 310 40.22 1.44 20.08
CA LEU A 310 39.79 0.34 20.94
C LEU A 310 40.64 0.22 22.22
N GLN A 311 41.92 0.60 22.15
CA GLN A 311 42.82 0.63 23.31
C GLN A 311 42.58 1.83 24.21
N THR A 312 42.33 3.00 23.63
CA THR A 312 42.16 4.26 24.38
C THR A 312 40.76 4.44 24.93
N HIS A 313 39.76 3.72 24.42
CA HIS A 313 38.37 3.79 24.85
C HIS A 313 37.84 2.40 25.26
N PRO A 314 38.27 1.88 26.43
CA PRO A 314 37.97 0.53 26.87
C PRO A 314 36.47 0.27 27.13
N HIS A 315 35.66 1.32 27.23
CA HIS A 315 34.23 1.24 27.48
C HIS A 315 33.38 1.33 26.20
N LEU A 316 33.97 1.48 25.01
CA LEU A 316 33.23 1.53 23.76
C LEU A 316 32.42 0.25 23.54
N ARG A 317 31.11 0.42 23.37
CA ARG A 317 30.15 -0.63 23.04
C ARG A 317 29.76 -0.60 21.58
N GLU A 318 29.94 0.52 20.90
CA GLU A 318 29.54 0.69 19.50
C GLU A 318 30.50 1.60 18.74
N ILE A 319 30.93 1.13 17.57
CA ILE A 319 31.72 1.87 16.59
C ILE A 319 31.04 1.74 15.23
N ASN A 320 30.83 2.85 14.54
CA ASN A 320 30.31 2.84 13.18
C ASN A 320 31.44 3.05 12.17
N LEU A 321 31.84 1.99 11.45
CA LEU A 321 32.83 2.04 10.38
C LEU A 321 32.21 2.22 9.00
N MET A 322 30.88 2.32 8.88
CA MET A 322 30.24 2.55 7.59
C MET A 322 30.75 3.85 6.99
N ARG A 323 31.00 3.82 5.67
CA ARG A 323 31.51 4.98 4.91
C ARG A 323 32.89 5.46 5.37
N THR A 324 33.69 4.58 5.97
CA THR A 324 35.12 4.81 6.21
C THR A 324 35.95 3.95 5.25
N THR A 325 37.27 4.15 5.23
CA THR A 325 38.22 3.30 4.50
C THR A 325 38.21 1.84 4.97
N LEU A 326 37.74 1.55 6.20
CA LEU A 326 37.60 0.21 6.74
C LEU A 326 36.20 -0.40 6.59
N ALA A 327 35.27 0.30 5.93
CA ALA A 327 33.88 -0.14 5.83
C ALA A 327 33.72 -1.54 5.22
N ARG A 328 34.68 -1.99 4.40
CA ARG A 328 34.66 -3.31 3.75
C ARG A 328 35.77 -4.24 4.26
N THR A 329 36.52 -3.82 5.27
CA THR A 329 37.62 -4.60 5.84
C THR A 329 37.07 -5.54 6.88
N LYS A 330 37.46 -6.82 6.81
CA LYS A 330 37.09 -7.81 7.82
C LYS A 330 37.83 -7.50 9.13
N ILE A 331 37.12 -6.92 10.07
CA ILE A 331 37.66 -6.60 11.39
C ILE A 331 37.41 -7.79 12.32
N PRO A 332 38.43 -8.30 13.04
CA PRO A 332 38.22 -9.35 14.03
C PRO A 332 37.26 -8.85 15.12
N THR A 333 36.34 -9.72 15.54
CA THR A 333 35.40 -9.40 16.61
C THR A 333 36.15 -9.03 17.88
N VAL A 334 35.91 -7.82 18.38
CA VAL A 334 36.48 -7.33 19.63
C VAL A 334 35.44 -7.57 20.72
N SER A 335 35.83 -8.29 21.78
CA SER A 335 34.90 -8.67 22.84
C SER A 335 34.22 -7.44 23.46
N GLY A 336 32.89 -7.38 23.38
CA GLY A 336 32.09 -6.32 24.01
C GLY A 336 31.83 -5.06 23.18
N THR A 337 32.54 -4.86 22.08
CA THR A 337 32.33 -3.71 21.17
C THR A 337 31.67 -4.17 19.87
N ARG A 338 30.48 -3.64 19.58
CA ARG A 338 29.81 -3.83 18.30
C ARG A 338 30.42 -2.91 17.25
N ILE A 339 30.83 -3.48 16.13
CA ILE A 339 31.40 -2.73 15.02
C ILE A 339 30.40 -2.82 13.86
N LEU A 340 29.84 -1.67 13.45
CA LEU A 340 28.97 -1.61 12.27
C LEU A 340 29.84 -1.51 11.03
N THR A 341 29.77 -2.50 10.15
CA THR A 341 30.64 -2.64 8.97
C THR A 341 29.86 -3.28 7.82
N MET A 342 30.45 -3.23 6.63
CA MET A 342 29.93 -3.77 5.37
C MET A 342 30.93 -4.76 4.73
N SER A 343 31.77 -5.41 5.55
CA SER A 343 32.81 -6.34 5.09
C SER A 343 32.29 -7.67 4.56
N SER A 344 31.07 -8.05 4.94
CA SER A 344 30.38 -9.25 4.44
C SER A 344 28.87 -9.04 4.48
N ILE A 345 28.13 -9.93 3.83
CA ILE A 345 26.66 -9.92 3.85
C ILE A 345 26.12 -10.12 5.27
N GLU A 346 26.77 -10.98 6.05
CA GLU A 346 26.43 -11.20 7.47
C GLU A 346 26.59 -9.92 8.28
N GLU A 347 27.71 -9.21 8.12
CA GLU A 347 27.94 -7.95 8.82
C GLU A 347 26.99 -6.83 8.38
N ILE A 348 26.61 -6.79 7.09
CA ILE A 348 25.58 -5.88 6.59
C ILE A 348 24.24 -6.17 7.25
N ALA A 349 23.83 -7.44 7.31
CA ALA A 349 22.56 -7.84 7.92
C ALA A 349 22.53 -7.57 9.43
N LEU A 350 23.64 -7.84 10.14
CA LEU A 350 23.80 -7.53 11.56
C LEU A 350 23.77 -6.02 11.81
N SER A 351 24.50 -5.24 11.01
CA SER A 351 24.52 -3.78 11.09
C SER A 351 23.13 -3.19 10.82
N LEU A 352 22.43 -3.68 9.80
CA LEU A 352 21.07 -3.26 9.46
C LEU A 352 20.09 -3.58 10.59
N SER A 353 20.13 -4.80 11.12
CA SER A 353 19.30 -5.22 12.25
C SER A 353 19.52 -4.36 13.49
N HIS A 354 20.78 -3.97 13.74
CA HIS A 354 21.12 -3.08 14.84
C HIS A 354 20.56 -1.67 14.62
N VAL A 355 20.82 -1.06 13.46
CA VAL A 355 20.34 0.29 13.11
C VAL A 355 18.80 0.36 13.11
N ILE A 356 18.12 -0.71 12.71
CA ILE A 356 16.66 -0.82 12.80
C ILE A 356 16.19 -0.78 14.26
N ARG A 357 16.92 -1.40 15.20
CA ARG A 357 16.52 -1.44 16.61
C ARG A 357 16.87 -0.17 17.39
N THR A 358 17.84 0.62 16.93
CA THR A 358 18.30 1.84 17.59
C THR A 358 17.61 3.09 17.03
N ALA A 359 16.33 3.26 17.35
CA ALA A 359 15.50 4.38 16.87
C ALA A 359 16.04 5.77 17.21
N GLU A 360 16.83 5.90 18.29
CA GLU A 360 17.36 7.18 18.80
C GLU A 360 18.67 7.63 18.12
N SER A 361 19.18 6.86 17.16
CA SER A 361 20.39 7.24 16.43
C SER A 361 20.10 8.44 15.50
N PRO A 362 20.78 9.58 15.67
CA PRO A 362 20.51 10.79 14.88
C PRO A 362 20.78 10.60 13.39
N ARG A 363 21.57 9.57 13.03
CA ARG A 363 21.96 9.24 11.66
C ARG A 363 21.42 7.89 11.19
N ARG A 364 20.37 7.40 11.85
CA ARG A 364 19.71 6.14 11.51
C ARG A 364 19.37 6.08 10.03
N ASP A 365 18.73 7.12 9.49
CA ASP A 365 18.27 7.14 8.10
C ASP A 365 19.43 7.09 7.09
N GLU A 366 20.53 7.79 7.37
CA GLU A 366 21.74 7.73 6.53
C GLU A 366 22.38 6.34 6.55
N ASN A 367 22.46 5.72 7.73
CA ASN A 367 22.99 4.38 7.91
C ASN A 367 22.11 3.33 7.21
N LEU A 368 20.78 3.44 7.36
CA LEU A 368 19.81 2.59 6.66
C LEU A 368 19.95 2.75 5.14
N SER A 369 20.01 3.99 4.65
CA SER A 369 20.21 4.27 3.23
C SER A 369 21.49 3.63 2.68
N THR A 370 22.59 3.73 3.43
CA THR A 370 23.89 3.17 3.06
C THR A 370 23.83 1.64 3.01
N LEU A 371 23.29 1.00 4.06
CA LEU A 371 23.20 -0.46 4.15
C LEU A 371 22.26 -1.03 3.07
N ILE A 372 21.10 -0.41 2.85
CA ILE A 372 20.17 -0.82 1.79
C ILE A 372 20.80 -0.61 0.40
N GLY A 373 21.53 0.50 0.18
CA GLY A 373 22.29 0.73 -1.04
C GLY A 373 23.37 -0.34 -1.29
N GLU A 374 24.01 -0.83 -0.22
CA GLU A 374 24.99 -1.91 -0.32
C GLU A 374 24.32 -3.25 -0.63
N MET A 375 23.25 -3.60 0.08
CA MET A 375 22.45 -4.81 -0.22
C MET A 375 21.92 -4.79 -1.65
N LYS A 376 21.55 -3.61 -2.15
CA LYS A 376 21.18 -3.38 -3.55
C LYS A 376 22.33 -3.78 -4.44
N THR A 377 23.50 -3.16 -4.28
CA THR A 377 24.69 -3.46 -5.10
C THR A 377 25.00 -4.95 -5.12
N ILE A 378 24.97 -5.61 -3.96
CA ILE A 378 25.19 -7.07 -3.85
C ILE A 378 24.14 -7.86 -4.62
N SER A 379 22.85 -7.54 -4.43
CA SER A 379 21.76 -8.21 -5.15
C SER A 379 21.82 -8.00 -6.66
N TYR A 380 22.44 -6.92 -7.13
CA TYR A 380 22.54 -6.62 -8.56
C TYR A 380 23.70 -7.28 -9.29
N ARG A 381 24.82 -7.58 -8.60
CA ARG A 381 26.00 -8.25 -9.20
C ARG A 381 25.69 -9.59 -9.88
N GLU A 382 24.69 -10.34 -9.40
CA GLU A 382 24.34 -11.63 -10.00
C GLU A 382 23.82 -11.56 -11.45
N GLU A 383 23.40 -10.39 -11.95
CA GLU A 383 22.94 -10.26 -13.34
C GLU A 383 24.08 -10.00 -14.32
N ASP A 384 25.06 -9.19 -13.92
CA ASP A 384 26.12 -8.72 -14.81
C ASP A 384 27.31 -9.70 -14.86
N ASP A 385 27.59 -10.41 -13.77
CA ASP A 385 28.83 -11.20 -13.60
C ASP A 385 28.74 -12.66 -14.09
N LYS A 386 27.78 -13.00 -14.96
CA LYS A 386 27.84 -14.31 -15.68
C LYS A 386 29.11 -14.47 -16.53
N ALA A 387 29.88 -13.39 -16.74
CA ALA A 387 31.14 -13.38 -17.48
C ALA A 387 32.40 -13.53 -16.60
N ASP A 388 32.39 -13.07 -15.34
CA ASP A 388 33.63 -12.79 -14.59
C ASP A 388 33.93 -13.75 -13.42
N GLY A 389 33.13 -14.80 -13.24
CA GLY A 389 33.43 -15.88 -12.31
C GLY A 389 33.36 -15.52 -10.82
N VAL A 390 32.78 -14.36 -10.47
CA VAL A 390 32.39 -14.04 -9.10
C VAL A 390 31.30 -15.02 -8.69
N GLY A 391 31.53 -15.78 -7.62
CA GLY A 391 30.64 -16.87 -7.20
C GLY A 391 29.24 -16.38 -6.86
N ASN A 392 28.21 -17.14 -7.27
CA ASN A 392 26.83 -16.93 -6.84
C ASN A 392 26.76 -16.85 -5.32
N LEU A 393 25.83 -16.03 -4.80
CA LEU A 393 25.59 -15.95 -3.36
C LEU A 393 25.24 -17.33 -2.80
N SER A 394 25.79 -17.68 -1.64
CA SER A 394 25.40 -18.90 -0.93
C SER A 394 23.95 -18.82 -0.45
N GLU A 395 23.32 -19.95 -0.16
CA GLU A 395 21.95 -19.99 0.37
C GLU A 395 21.83 -19.24 1.71
N VAL A 396 22.88 -19.29 2.54
CA VAL A 396 22.96 -18.58 3.82
C VAL A 396 23.01 -17.06 3.60
N GLU A 397 23.84 -16.60 2.67
CA GLU A 397 23.96 -15.17 2.34
C GLU A 397 22.65 -14.61 1.77
N HIS A 398 21.99 -15.35 0.89
CA HIS A 398 20.67 -14.99 0.40
C HIS A 398 19.66 -14.84 1.53
N GLN A 399 19.67 -15.77 2.49
CA GLN A 399 18.75 -15.75 3.62
C GLN A 399 19.02 -14.55 4.54
N LEU A 400 20.28 -14.21 4.79
CA LEU A 400 20.67 -13.02 5.57
C LEU A 400 20.23 -11.71 4.89
N LEU A 401 20.44 -11.60 3.57
CA LEU A 401 19.96 -10.44 2.81
C LEU A 401 18.45 -10.31 2.89
N LEU A 402 17.75 -11.44 2.77
CA LEU A 402 16.31 -11.47 2.82
C LEU A 402 15.77 -11.02 4.19
N ASP A 403 16.30 -11.59 5.27
CA ASP A 403 15.85 -11.28 6.63
C ASP A 403 16.07 -9.79 6.95
N GLY A 404 17.24 -9.26 6.59
CA GLY A 404 17.55 -7.83 6.75
C GLY A 404 16.61 -6.91 5.97
N VAL A 405 16.32 -7.23 4.70
CA VAL A 405 15.40 -6.43 3.87
C VAL A 405 13.97 -6.49 4.41
N ILE A 406 13.50 -7.65 4.84
CA ILE A 406 12.15 -7.78 5.39
C ILE A 406 12.03 -7.03 6.73
N ASP A 407 13.02 -7.12 7.61
CA ASP A 407 13.04 -6.36 8.87
C ASP A 407 13.06 -4.84 8.63
N PHE A 408 13.81 -4.38 7.63
CA PHE A 408 13.79 -2.98 7.21
C PHE A 408 12.40 -2.56 6.74
N ILE A 409 11.78 -3.34 5.85
CA ILE A 409 10.44 -3.01 5.34
C ILE A 409 9.41 -3.01 6.49
N LYS A 410 9.49 -3.96 7.44
CA LYS A 410 8.65 -3.94 8.66
C LYS A 410 8.78 -2.65 9.43
N MET A 411 10.01 -2.25 9.71
CA MET A 411 10.31 -1.02 10.44
C MET A 411 9.67 0.18 9.72
N VAL A 412 9.85 0.30 8.40
CA VAL A 412 9.23 1.37 7.60
C VAL A 412 7.69 1.30 7.58
N ILE A 413 7.08 0.12 7.68
CA ILE A 413 5.61 -0.02 7.81
C ILE A 413 5.10 0.42 9.19
N VAL A 414 5.92 0.32 10.23
CA VAL A 414 5.58 0.77 11.59
C VAL A 414 5.80 2.28 11.71
N GLU A 415 6.96 2.76 11.26
CA GLU A 415 7.40 4.15 11.37
C GLU A 415 6.81 4.96 10.22
N LYS A 416 6.09 6.03 10.51
CA LYS A 416 5.18 6.64 9.52
C LYS A 416 5.85 7.44 8.41
N ASP A 417 7.16 7.68 8.52
CA ASP A 417 7.77 8.88 7.93
C ASP A 417 9.05 8.65 7.10
N LEU A 418 9.48 7.40 6.87
CA LEU A 418 10.68 7.14 6.05
C LEU A 418 10.44 7.36 4.55
N GLU A 419 11.36 8.10 3.92
CA GLU A 419 11.33 8.48 2.52
C GLU A 419 11.10 7.28 1.57
N ASN A 420 10.21 7.48 0.59
CA ASN A 420 9.72 6.42 -0.29
C ASN A 420 10.81 5.75 -1.15
N ASP A 421 11.95 6.41 -1.38
CA ASP A 421 12.99 5.90 -2.29
C ASP A 421 13.81 4.74 -1.70
N ILE A 422 14.17 4.81 -0.41
CA ILE A 422 14.89 3.72 0.27
C ILE A 422 13.98 2.49 0.38
N LEU A 423 12.71 2.69 0.76
CA LEU A 423 11.70 1.65 0.78
C LEU A 423 11.54 0.99 -0.60
N MET A 424 11.56 1.78 -1.66
CA MET A 424 11.47 1.29 -3.02
C MET A 424 12.68 0.46 -3.44
N ASP A 425 13.87 0.86 -3.04
CA ASP A 425 15.06 0.06 -3.26
C ASP A 425 15.01 -1.26 -2.46
N ALA A 426 14.56 -1.24 -1.21
CA ALA A 426 14.30 -2.46 -0.45
C ALA A 426 13.27 -3.38 -1.14
N MET A 427 12.18 -2.83 -1.68
CA MET A 427 11.17 -3.59 -2.44
C MET A 427 11.72 -4.20 -3.73
N LYS A 428 12.63 -3.50 -4.43
CA LYS A 428 13.32 -4.03 -5.61
C LYS A 428 14.25 -5.19 -5.23
N ILE A 429 15.05 -5.02 -4.17
CA ILE A 429 15.93 -6.06 -3.66
C ILE A 429 15.09 -7.30 -3.31
N LEU A 430 14.01 -7.13 -2.54
CA LEU A 430 13.11 -8.22 -2.18
C LEU A 430 12.50 -8.91 -3.40
N SER A 431 12.03 -8.13 -4.38
CA SER A 431 11.51 -8.68 -5.64
C SER A 431 12.58 -9.42 -6.43
N LYS A 432 13.85 -9.08 -6.30
CA LYS A 432 14.94 -9.77 -6.98
C LYS A 432 15.32 -11.06 -6.25
N LEU A 433 15.49 -10.99 -4.93
CA LEU A 433 15.80 -12.14 -4.08
C LEU A 433 14.74 -13.26 -4.20
N THR A 434 13.45 -12.90 -4.29
CA THR A 434 12.35 -13.86 -4.52
C THR A 434 12.35 -14.52 -5.90
N ILE A 435 13.08 -13.97 -6.88
CA ILE A 435 13.26 -14.60 -8.20
C ILE A 435 14.46 -15.56 -8.17
N ILE A 436 15.57 -15.12 -7.59
CA ILE A 436 16.84 -15.87 -7.55
C ILE A 436 16.68 -17.12 -6.68
N VAL A 437 16.22 -16.92 -5.44
CA VAL A 437 15.95 -18.02 -4.52
C VAL A 437 14.45 -18.28 -4.57
N SER A 438 14.08 -19.41 -5.17
CA SER A 438 12.69 -19.88 -5.13
C SER A 438 12.19 -19.81 -3.69
N ILE A 439 11.05 -19.16 -3.50
CA ILE A 439 10.39 -19.00 -2.20
C ILE A 439 10.17 -20.36 -1.52
N GLU A 440 10.09 -21.46 -2.28
CA GLU A 440 10.01 -22.83 -1.78
C GLU A 440 11.17 -23.22 -0.85
N LYS A 441 12.34 -22.61 -1.05
CA LYS A 441 13.54 -22.84 -0.22
C LYS A 441 13.54 -22.00 1.05
N TRP A 442 12.62 -21.05 1.18
CA TRP A 442 12.58 -20.16 2.32
C TRP A 442 11.97 -20.86 3.51
N SER A 443 12.44 -20.53 4.71
CA SER A 443 11.82 -21.00 5.95
C SER A 443 10.36 -20.55 6.03
N LEU A 444 9.47 -21.39 6.60
CA LEU A 444 8.06 -21.05 6.80
C LEU A 444 7.87 -19.72 7.58
N PRO A 445 8.64 -19.42 8.65
CA PRO A 445 8.61 -18.11 9.30
C PRO A 445 8.84 -16.95 8.33
N ASN A 446 9.80 -17.06 7.40
CA ASN A 446 10.14 -15.99 6.47
C ASN A 446 9.06 -15.79 5.40
N GLN A 447 8.38 -16.86 4.99
CA GLN A 447 7.24 -16.77 4.08
C GLN A 447 6.04 -16.08 4.74
N ILE A 448 5.70 -16.49 5.96
CA ILE A 448 4.65 -15.86 6.79
C ILE A 448 4.97 -14.38 7.01
N MET A 449 6.23 -14.10 7.34
CA MET A 449 6.72 -12.76 7.58
C MET A 449 6.63 -11.89 6.32
N LEU A 450 7.10 -12.38 5.16
CA LEU A 450 6.95 -11.68 3.89
C LEU A 450 5.47 -11.40 3.59
N ARG A 451 4.60 -12.40 3.74
CA ARG A 451 3.15 -12.22 3.56
C ARG A 451 2.63 -11.09 4.43
N ASP A 452 2.86 -11.15 5.73
CA ASP A 452 2.30 -10.18 6.69
C ASP A 452 2.82 -8.75 6.42
N VAL A 453 4.08 -8.63 5.99
CA VAL A 453 4.70 -7.35 5.57
C VAL A 453 4.04 -6.82 4.30
N MET A 454 3.90 -7.63 3.26
CA MET A 454 3.27 -7.20 2.01
C MET A 454 1.80 -6.83 2.23
N LEU A 455 1.06 -7.60 3.05
CA LEU A 455 -0.32 -7.27 3.40
C LEU A 455 -0.41 -5.95 4.19
N SER A 456 0.55 -5.70 5.08
CA SER A 456 0.59 -4.46 5.85
C SER A 456 0.95 -3.25 4.98
N LEU A 457 1.86 -3.42 4.00
CA LEU A 457 2.11 -2.40 2.97
C LEU A 457 0.85 -2.07 2.18
N LEU A 458 0.14 -3.08 1.65
CA LEU A 458 -1.07 -2.86 0.87
C LEU A 458 -2.22 -2.21 1.67
N LYS A 459 -2.26 -2.44 2.99
CA LYS A 459 -3.20 -1.78 3.90
C LYS A 459 -2.81 -0.33 4.19
N ARG A 460 -1.53 -0.07 4.41
CA ARG A 460 -0.99 1.26 4.76
C ARG A 460 -0.97 2.20 3.58
N TYR A 461 -0.58 1.67 2.42
CA TYR A 461 -0.53 2.34 1.14
C TYR A 461 -1.62 1.75 0.25
N PRO A 462 -2.90 2.00 0.56
CA PRO A 462 -3.94 1.66 -0.39
C PRO A 462 -3.57 2.39 -1.68
N LEU A 463 -3.82 1.74 -2.81
CA LEU A 463 -4.01 2.44 -4.07
C LEU A 463 -4.87 3.67 -3.68
N LYS A 464 -4.38 4.90 -3.85
CA LYS A 464 -5.19 6.11 -3.70
C LYS A 464 -4.78 7.02 -4.83
N GLU A 465 -5.76 7.56 -5.56
CA GLU A 465 -5.68 8.55 -6.65
C GLU A 465 -4.73 9.72 -6.37
N ARG A 466 -3.42 9.48 -6.40
CA ARG A 466 -2.45 10.52 -6.76
C ARG A 466 -2.01 10.23 -8.18
N PRO A 467 -2.77 10.67 -9.21
CA PRO A 467 -2.26 10.71 -10.57
C PRO A 467 -0.99 11.59 -10.54
N GLY A 468 0.17 10.93 -10.54
CA GLY A 468 1.48 11.59 -10.44
C GLY A 468 2.53 10.85 -9.61
N SER A 469 2.17 10.08 -8.57
CA SER A 469 3.20 9.35 -7.80
C SER A 469 3.48 7.97 -8.40
N ASN A 470 4.37 7.94 -9.40
CA ASN A 470 4.91 6.70 -9.97
C ASN A 470 5.44 5.72 -8.92
N LEU A 471 5.78 6.22 -7.72
CA LEU A 471 6.41 5.46 -6.65
C LEU A 471 5.44 4.52 -5.92
N LEU A 472 4.28 5.01 -5.48
CA LEU A 472 3.29 4.22 -4.73
C LEU A 472 2.71 3.09 -5.59
N SER A 473 2.48 3.40 -6.87
CA SER A 473 2.06 2.44 -7.89
C SER A 473 3.09 1.32 -8.05
N LYS A 474 4.39 1.67 -8.14
CA LYS A 474 5.47 0.68 -8.20
C LYS A 474 5.59 -0.14 -6.92
N MET A 475 5.46 0.48 -5.73
CA MET A 475 5.48 -0.24 -4.45
C MET A 475 4.37 -1.30 -4.39
N THR A 476 3.15 -0.90 -4.75
CA THR A 476 2.00 -1.80 -4.80
C THR A 476 2.24 -2.93 -5.78
N HIS A 477 2.80 -2.62 -6.95
CA HIS A 477 3.17 -3.62 -7.94
C HIS A 477 4.17 -4.65 -7.40
N TYR A 478 5.25 -4.20 -6.73
CA TYR A 478 6.21 -5.11 -6.11
C TYR A 478 5.58 -5.94 -4.99
N ALA A 479 4.74 -5.32 -4.15
CA ALA A 479 4.07 -6.03 -3.05
C ALA A 479 3.17 -7.16 -3.57
N LEU A 480 2.39 -6.88 -4.61
CA LEU A 480 1.51 -7.86 -5.25
C LEU A 480 2.28 -8.92 -6.03
N ALA A 481 3.39 -8.56 -6.68
CA ALA A 481 4.24 -9.51 -7.37
C ALA A 481 4.85 -10.51 -6.37
N ASN A 482 5.36 -10.02 -5.23
CA ASN A 482 5.92 -10.86 -4.17
C ASN A 482 4.85 -11.74 -3.49
N LEU A 483 3.68 -11.18 -3.17
CA LEU A 483 2.54 -11.97 -2.68
C LEU A 483 2.13 -13.02 -3.71
N GLY A 484 2.08 -12.67 -4.98
CA GLY A 484 1.78 -13.61 -6.04
C GLY A 484 2.78 -14.78 -6.06
N ARG A 485 4.08 -14.51 -5.93
CA ARG A 485 5.09 -15.57 -5.88
C ARG A 485 4.92 -16.48 -4.66
N LEU A 486 4.68 -15.91 -3.47
CA LEU A 486 4.32 -16.68 -2.26
C LEU A 486 3.14 -17.61 -2.51
N LEU A 487 2.08 -17.06 -3.12
CA LEU A 487 0.84 -17.77 -3.39
C LEU A 487 0.95 -18.87 -4.46
N VAL A 488 1.88 -18.76 -5.42
CA VAL A 488 2.05 -19.81 -6.45
C VAL A 488 2.61 -21.07 -5.82
N LEU A 489 3.45 -20.91 -4.81
CA LEU A 489 4.44 -21.91 -4.44
C LEU A 489 4.11 -22.66 -3.16
N ASN A 490 3.34 -22.09 -2.20
CA ASN A 490 3.36 -22.70 -0.88
C ASN A 490 2.17 -22.55 0.06
N GLU A 491 0.91 -22.62 -0.40
CA GLU A 491 -0.19 -22.64 0.55
C GLU A 491 -1.30 -23.63 0.18
N GLY A 492 -1.60 -24.53 1.13
CA GLY A 492 -2.95 -25.02 1.27
C GLY A 492 -3.93 -23.85 1.35
N PRO A 493 -5.20 -24.09 1.04
CA PRO A 493 -6.19 -23.03 0.92
C PRO A 493 -6.31 -22.08 2.13
N GLU A 494 -5.89 -22.53 3.31
CA GLU A 494 -5.92 -21.78 4.57
C GLU A 494 -5.20 -20.43 4.56
N ASN A 495 -4.13 -20.24 3.76
CA ASN A 495 -3.50 -18.92 3.65
C ASN A 495 -3.69 -18.16 2.33
N LEU A 496 -4.22 -18.84 1.30
CA LEU A 496 -4.74 -18.22 0.09
C LEU A 496 -5.94 -17.29 0.40
N VAL A 497 -6.76 -17.64 1.39
CA VAL A 497 -7.97 -16.88 1.74
C VAL A 497 -7.68 -15.49 2.33
N PRO A 498 -6.87 -15.32 3.39
CA PRO A 498 -6.51 -14.00 3.92
C PRO A 498 -5.86 -13.06 2.90
N ILE A 499 -5.01 -13.60 2.01
CA ILE A 499 -4.33 -12.79 1.00
C ILE A 499 -5.33 -12.33 -0.05
N PHE A 500 -6.19 -13.22 -0.54
CA PHE A 500 -7.26 -12.85 -1.46
C PHE A 500 -8.21 -11.82 -0.85
N LEU A 501 -8.64 -12.03 0.40
CA LEU A 501 -9.51 -11.08 1.11
C LEU A 501 -8.85 -9.71 1.25
N THR A 502 -7.56 -9.66 1.61
CA THR A 502 -6.84 -8.39 1.73
C THR A 502 -6.68 -7.72 0.37
N ALA A 503 -6.31 -8.47 -0.67
CA ALA A 503 -6.22 -7.95 -2.03
C ALA A 503 -7.57 -7.40 -2.51
N VAL A 504 -8.67 -8.12 -2.23
CA VAL A 504 -10.02 -7.66 -2.53
C VAL A 504 -10.35 -6.39 -1.76
N GLU A 505 -10.09 -6.31 -0.45
CA GLU A 505 -10.29 -5.09 0.35
C GLU A 505 -9.44 -3.91 -0.16
N THR A 506 -8.19 -4.16 -0.56
CA THR A 506 -7.34 -3.14 -1.20
C THR A 506 -7.95 -2.68 -2.53
N LEU A 507 -8.49 -3.60 -3.33
CA LEU A 507 -9.20 -3.27 -4.57
C LEU A 507 -10.52 -2.54 -4.32
N LYS A 508 -11.25 -2.82 -3.22
CA LYS A 508 -12.50 -2.11 -2.85
C LYS A 508 -12.29 -0.60 -2.77
N ALA A 509 -11.11 -0.16 -2.34
CA ALA A 509 -10.79 1.24 -2.19
C ALA A 509 -10.63 1.98 -3.52
N GLU A 510 -10.18 1.30 -4.60
CA GLU A 510 -9.80 1.92 -5.90
C GLU A 510 -10.21 1.09 -7.10
N MET A 511 -11.52 0.96 -7.27
CA MET A 511 -12.04 0.32 -8.46
C MET A 511 -12.14 1.33 -9.60
N ASP A 512 -10.98 1.70 -10.15
CA ASP A 512 -10.87 2.21 -11.51
C ASP A 512 -10.30 1.08 -12.41
N PRO A 513 -11.12 0.42 -13.23
CA PRO A 513 -10.70 -0.62 -14.15
C PRO A 513 -9.74 -0.14 -15.25
N ASP A 514 -9.55 1.17 -15.43
CA ASP A 514 -8.52 1.73 -16.31
C ASP A 514 -7.15 1.82 -15.61
N ASN A 515 -7.13 1.62 -14.30
CA ASN A 515 -5.89 1.55 -13.54
C ASN A 515 -5.16 0.23 -13.86
N ASN A 516 -4.01 0.33 -14.52
CA ASN A 516 -3.13 -0.81 -14.82
C ASN A 516 -2.81 -1.66 -13.58
N ASN A 517 -2.79 -1.07 -12.38
CA ASN A 517 -2.62 -1.83 -11.14
C ASN A 517 -3.83 -2.71 -10.84
N PHE A 518 -5.06 -2.20 -10.99
CA PHE A 518 -6.27 -3.00 -10.83
C PHE A 518 -6.28 -4.21 -11.76
N VAL A 519 -5.97 -3.99 -13.05
CA VAL A 519 -5.86 -5.07 -14.04
C VAL A 519 -4.81 -6.10 -13.62
N ARG A 520 -3.62 -5.67 -13.17
CA ARG A 520 -2.55 -6.57 -12.70
C ARG A 520 -2.96 -7.35 -11.45
N CYS A 521 -3.53 -6.69 -10.45
CA CYS A 521 -4.09 -7.32 -9.25
C CYS A 521 -5.11 -8.39 -9.63
N PHE A 522 -6.03 -8.06 -10.53
CA PHE A 522 -7.06 -8.97 -10.99
C PHE A 522 -6.47 -10.18 -11.72
N ASN A 523 -5.44 -10.00 -12.55
CA ASN A 523 -4.80 -11.13 -13.23
C ASN A 523 -4.11 -12.07 -12.24
N ILE A 524 -3.44 -11.49 -11.25
CA ILE A 524 -2.85 -12.22 -10.12
C ILE A 524 -3.98 -13.02 -9.47
N LEU A 525 -5.02 -12.37 -8.95
CA LEU A 525 -6.16 -13.02 -8.28
C LEU A 525 -6.84 -14.10 -9.14
N SER A 526 -7.06 -13.84 -10.42
CA SER A 526 -7.67 -14.79 -11.36
C SER A 526 -6.82 -16.04 -11.56
N SER A 527 -5.50 -15.87 -11.70
CA SER A 527 -4.56 -16.99 -11.83
C SER A 527 -4.55 -17.86 -10.57
N TYR A 528 -4.63 -17.27 -9.37
CA TYR A 528 -4.71 -18.03 -8.12
C TYR A 528 -6.06 -18.69 -7.91
N PHE A 529 -7.14 -17.98 -8.21
CA PHE A 529 -8.49 -18.52 -8.10
C PHE A 529 -8.64 -19.80 -8.95
N GLU A 530 -8.02 -19.85 -10.14
CA GLU A 530 -7.98 -21.06 -10.98
C GLU A 530 -7.27 -22.26 -10.31
N LYS A 531 -6.27 -22.01 -9.44
CA LYS A 531 -5.47 -23.06 -8.76
C LYS A 531 -6.07 -23.54 -7.43
N MET A 532 -7.00 -22.80 -6.83
CA MET A 532 -7.60 -23.15 -5.53
C MET A 532 -8.49 -24.39 -5.59
N PRO A 533 -8.48 -25.24 -4.53
CA PRO A 533 -9.50 -26.27 -4.34
C PRO A 533 -10.90 -25.67 -4.39
N HIS A 534 -11.84 -26.44 -4.92
CA HIS A 534 -13.21 -25.98 -5.19
C HIS A 534 -13.94 -25.50 -3.93
N SER A 535 -13.81 -26.21 -2.82
CA SER A 535 -14.42 -25.87 -1.52
C SER A 535 -13.97 -24.50 -0.99
N GLU A 536 -12.76 -24.08 -1.33
CA GLU A 536 -12.12 -22.89 -0.78
C GLU A 536 -12.36 -21.67 -1.65
N ARG A 537 -12.45 -21.87 -2.98
CA ARG A 537 -13.06 -20.88 -3.87
C ARG A 537 -14.44 -20.47 -3.41
N LEU A 538 -15.27 -21.43 -2.99
CA LEU A 538 -16.62 -21.17 -2.48
C LEU A 538 -16.60 -20.32 -1.22
N LYS A 539 -15.81 -20.71 -0.23
CA LYS A 539 -15.64 -19.98 1.03
C LYS A 539 -15.21 -18.54 0.76
N LEU A 540 -14.23 -18.36 -0.11
CA LEU A 540 -13.66 -17.07 -0.47
C LEU A 540 -14.61 -16.15 -1.23
N ILE A 541 -15.42 -16.66 -2.17
CA ILE A 541 -16.49 -15.86 -2.79
C ILE A 541 -17.49 -15.38 -1.73
N ARG A 542 -17.90 -16.26 -0.80
CA ARG A 542 -18.85 -15.93 0.27
C ARG A 542 -18.30 -14.85 1.21
N GLU A 543 -17.03 -14.93 1.56
CA GLU A 543 -16.40 -14.04 2.54
C GLU A 543 -15.94 -12.70 1.94
N SER A 544 -15.60 -12.65 0.65
CA SER A 544 -15.00 -11.46 0.02
C SER A 544 -15.99 -10.49 -0.63
N SER A 545 -17.16 -10.98 -1.06
CA SER A 545 -18.09 -10.27 -1.95
C SER A 545 -17.42 -9.76 -3.24
N VAL A 546 -16.41 -10.49 -3.74
CA VAL A 546 -15.62 -10.06 -4.91
C VAL A 546 -16.46 -9.85 -6.17
N ASP A 547 -17.54 -10.61 -6.33
CA ASP A 547 -18.49 -10.48 -7.43
C ASP A 547 -19.25 -9.14 -7.41
N GLU A 548 -19.74 -8.71 -6.24
CA GLU A 548 -20.37 -7.39 -6.07
C GLU A 548 -19.42 -6.25 -6.45
N LEU A 549 -18.14 -6.40 -6.10
CA LEU A 549 -17.13 -5.39 -6.37
C LEU A 549 -16.82 -5.27 -7.85
N ILE A 550 -16.51 -6.40 -8.51
CA ILE A 550 -16.20 -6.39 -9.94
C ILE A 550 -17.36 -5.77 -10.71
N LEU A 551 -18.60 -6.09 -10.34
CA LEU A 551 -19.78 -5.47 -10.94
C LEU A 551 -19.85 -3.95 -10.72
N LYS A 552 -19.66 -3.48 -9.48
CA LYS A 552 -19.66 -2.04 -9.19
C LYS A 552 -18.58 -1.30 -9.98
N SER A 553 -17.42 -1.93 -10.17
CA SER A 553 -16.33 -1.40 -10.99
C SER A 553 -16.72 -1.30 -12.46
N LEU A 554 -17.20 -2.41 -13.03
CA LEU A 554 -17.65 -2.46 -14.42
C LEU A 554 -18.67 -1.37 -14.73
N LYS A 555 -19.69 -1.21 -13.86
CA LYS A 555 -20.73 -0.19 -14.01
C LYS A 555 -20.24 1.25 -13.92
N ARG A 556 -19.13 1.51 -13.21
CA ARG A 556 -18.59 2.87 -13.06
C ARG A 556 -17.82 3.34 -14.29
N SER A 557 -17.33 2.43 -15.12
CA SER A 557 -16.29 2.73 -16.11
C SER A 557 -16.70 2.42 -17.54
N SER A 558 -18.01 2.37 -17.82
CA SER A 558 -18.58 1.79 -19.04
C SER A 558 -17.96 2.29 -20.35
N THR A 559 -17.41 3.51 -20.41
CA THR A 559 -16.85 4.05 -21.66
C THR A 559 -15.34 3.84 -21.88
N ALA A 560 -14.58 3.37 -20.90
CA ALA A 560 -13.10 3.43 -20.98
C ALA A 560 -12.36 2.10 -20.74
N VAL A 561 -13.03 1.07 -20.20
CA VAL A 561 -12.40 -0.23 -19.90
C VAL A 561 -11.79 -0.87 -21.16
N SER A 562 -10.55 -1.38 -21.10
CA SER A 562 -9.96 -2.12 -22.24
C SER A 562 -10.66 -3.46 -22.53
N ASP A 563 -10.78 -3.81 -23.81
CA ASP A 563 -11.36 -5.07 -24.29
C ASP A 563 -10.67 -6.31 -23.70
N ILE A 564 -9.34 -6.27 -23.59
CA ILE A 564 -8.54 -7.33 -22.96
C ILE A 564 -8.95 -7.55 -21.51
N PHE A 565 -9.31 -6.49 -20.79
CA PHE A 565 -9.72 -6.61 -19.40
C PHE A 565 -11.13 -7.19 -19.27
N LEU A 566 -12.07 -6.76 -20.11
CA LEU A 566 -13.42 -7.33 -20.16
C LEU A 566 -13.39 -8.83 -20.50
N GLN A 567 -12.54 -9.25 -21.44
CA GLN A 567 -12.35 -10.66 -21.79
C GLN A 567 -11.84 -11.49 -20.60
N ARG A 568 -10.95 -10.92 -19.79
CA ARG A 568 -10.43 -11.57 -18.59
C ARG A 568 -11.46 -11.66 -17.48
N ILE A 569 -12.28 -10.62 -17.28
CA ILE A 569 -13.41 -10.69 -16.36
C ILE A 569 -14.39 -11.75 -16.82
N ALA A 570 -14.74 -11.81 -18.11
CA ALA A 570 -15.63 -12.84 -18.64
C ALA A 570 -15.10 -14.25 -18.38
N LYS A 571 -13.79 -14.48 -18.57
CA LYS A 571 -13.15 -15.76 -18.24
C LYS A 571 -13.21 -16.05 -16.74
N PHE A 572 -12.92 -15.06 -15.88
CA PHE A 572 -12.99 -15.19 -14.43
C PHE A 572 -14.42 -15.52 -13.96
N VAL A 573 -15.43 -14.82 -14.48
CA VAL A 573 -16.86 -15.09 -14.21
C VAL A 573 -17.23 -16.51 -14.65
N GLY A 574 -16.74 -16.96 -15.81
CA GLY A 574 -16.91 -18.34 -16.24
C GLY A 574 -16.33 -19.34 -15.25
N ASN A 575 -15.15 -19.06 -14.70
CA ASN A 575 -14.55 -19.88 -13.66
C ASN A 575 -15.29 -19.80 -12.31
N LEU A 576 -15.95 -18.68 -12.00
CA LEU A 576 -16.82 -18.51 -10.82
C LEU A 576 -18.10 -19.35 -10.87
N THR A 577 -18.44 -19.93 -12.03
CA THR A 577 -19.76 -20.55 -12.25
C THR A 577 -19.78 -22.08 -12.17
N LEU A 578 -18.67 -22.68 -11.75
CA LEU A 578 -18.54 -24.14 -11.59
C LEU A 578 -19.10 -24.68 -10.24
N PHE A 579 -20.23 -24.20 -9.72
CA PHE A 579 -20.70 -24.59 -8.37
C PHE A 579 -22.05 -25.33 -8.32
N GLU A 580 -22.01 -26.48 -7.63
CA GLU A 580 -23.01 -27.53 -7.46
C GLU A 580 -24.22 -27.18 -6.55
N ARG A 581 -25.12 -28.17 -6.46
CA ARG A 581 -26.48 -28.20 -5.86
C ARG A 581 -26.68 -27.54 -4.48
N ASP A 582 -25.64 -27.36 -3.66
CA ASP A 582 -25.80 -27.17 -2.21
C ASP A 582 -25.39 -25.80 -1.68
N VAL A 583 -25.21 -24.80 -2.55
CA VAL A 583 -25.00 -23.40 -2.11
C VAL A 583 -26.25 -22.56 -2.37
N PRO A 584 -27.26 -22.62 -1.49
CA PRO A 584 -28.36 -21.67 -1.54
C PRO A 584 -27.81 -20.27 -1.16
N LEU A 585 -28.19 -19.26 -1.94
CA LEU A 585 -28.18 -17.83 -1.53
C LEU A 585 -26.86 -17.03 -1.58
N LEU A 586 -25.85 -17.41 -2.38
CA LEU A 586 -24.97 -16.36 -2.93
C LEU A 586 -25.79 -15.58 -3.98
N SER A 587 -25.88 -14.25 -3.87
CA SER A 587 -26.80 -13.41 -4.66
C SER A 587 -26.61 -13.66 -6.16
N LYS A 588 -27.47 -14.52 -6.73
CA LYS A 588 -27.50 -14.84 -8.17
C LYS A 588 -27.54 -13.55 -9.02
N ASP A 589 -28.03 -12.46 -8.46
CA ASP A 589 -28.28 -11.20 -9.15
C ASP A 589 -26.99 -10.51 -9.64
N TYR A 590 -25.88 -10.51 -8.88
CA TYR A 590 -24.67 -9.78 -9.31
C TYR A 590 -23.95 -10.42 -10.50
N ARG A 591 -23.79 -11.74 -10.53
CA ARG A 591 -23.10 -12.42 -11.65
C ARG A 591 -23.88 -12.30 -12.96
N MET A 592 -25.20 -12.33 -12.83
CA MET A 592 -26.14 -12.16 -13.91
C MET A 592 -26.10 -10.74 -14.45
N GLU A 593 -26.05 -9.78 -13.55
CA GLU A 593 -25.88 -8.38 -13.89
C GLU A 593 -24.51 -8.10 -14.52
N MET A 594 -23.44 -8.79 -14.09
CA MET A 594 -22.13 -8.73 -14.75
C MET A 594 -22.17 -9.28 -16.18
N LEU A 595 -22.83 -10.43 -16.40
CA LEU A 595 -22.97 -11.02 -17.72
C LEU A 595 -23.80 -10.14 -18.66
N ASN A 596 -24.91 -9.59 -18.17
CA ASN A 596 -25.72 -8.65 -18.93
C ASN A 596 -24.92 -7.39 -19.29
N PHE A 597 -24.21 -6.80 -18.32
CA PHE A 597 -23.33 -5.66 -18.56
C PHE A 597 -22.27 -5.98 -19.63
N MET A 598 -21.58 -7.12 -19.52
CA MET A 598 -20.55 -7.51 -20.50
C MET A 598 -21.15 -7.75 -21.89
N MET A 599 -22.38 -8.26 -22.00
CA MET A 599 -23.08 -8.40 -23.29
C MET A 599 -23.44 -7.03 -23.88
N GLU A 600 -23.94 -6.10 -23.07
CA GLU A 600 -24.23 -4.74 -23.51
C GLU A 600 -22.97 -4.02 -24.01
N GLU A 601 -21.85 -4.18 -23.31
CA GLU A 601 -20.55 -3.62 -23.73
C GLU A 601 -19.98 -4.29 -24.98
N ALA A 602 -20.05 -5.62 -25.09
CA ALA A 602 -19.63 -6.31 -26.31
C ALA A 602 -20.42 -5.83 -27.53
N ASN A 603 -21.70 -5.52 -27.34
CA ASN A 603 -22.58 -4.99 -28.38
C ASN A 603 -22.29 -3.56 -28.74
N SER A 604 -22.09 -2.68 -27.75
CA SER A 604 -21.79 -1.27 -28.01
C SER A 604 -20.46 -1.11 -28.76
N ARG A 605 -19.50 -2.02 -28.52
CA ARG A 605 -18.14 -1.99 -29.09
C ARG A 605 -17.95 -2.83 -30.35
N TYR A 606 -18.90 -3.73 -30.64
CA TYR A 606 -18.74 -4.75 -31.69
C TYR A 606 -17.48 -5.64 -31.50
N ASP A 607 -17.08 -5.95 -30.26
CA ASP A 607 -15.88 -6.77 -29.96
C ASP A 607 -16.19 -8.29 -30.03
N GLU A 608 -15.77 -8.93 -31.13
CA GLU A 608 -15.92 -10.37 -31.37
C GLU A 608 -15.26 -11.25 -30.30
N SER A 609 -14.09 -10.86 -29.80
CA SER A 609 -13.33 -11.66 -28.84
C SER A 609 -14.03 -11.68 -27.48
N LEU A 610 -14.56 -10.51 -27.05
CA LEU A 610 -15.37 -10.42 -25.85
C LEU A 610 -16.65 -11.24 -25.96
N TYR A 611 -17.36 -11.17 -27.08
CA TYR A 611 -18.53 -12.01 -27.34
C TYR A 611 -18.21 -13.50 -27.21
N ARG A 612 -17.13 -13.96 -27.83
CA ARG A 612 -16.69 -15.35 -27.73
C ARG A 612 -16.43 -15.76 -26.28
N CYS A 613 -15.77 -14.91 -25.49
CA CYS A 613 -15.51 -15.17 -24.06
C CYS A 613 -16.81 -15.26 -23.24
N ILE A 614 -17.77 -14.35 -23.47
CA ILE A 614 -19.07 -14.36 -22.79
C ILE A 614 -19.86 -15.63 -23.13
N VAL A 615 -19.93 -15.99 -24.42
CA VAL A 615 -20.66 -17.18 -24.85
C VAL A 615 -20.00 -18.46 -24.30
N GLN A 616 -18.67 -18.54 -24.28
CA GLN A 616 -17.95 -19.65 -23.66
C GLN A 616 -18.22 -19.73 -22.16
N CYS A 617 -18.28 -18.58 -21.48
CA CYS A 617 -18.66 -18.49 -20.07
C CYS A 617 -20.08 -19.03 -19.85
N LEU A 618 -21.07 -18.59 -20.63
CA LEU A 618 -22.45 -19.09 -20.57
C LEU A 618 -22.54 -20.60 -20.85
N ALA A 619 -21.76 -21.11 -21.80
CA ALA A 619 -21.71 -22.55 -22.09
C ALA A 619 -21.12 -23.35 -20.92
N ASN A 620 -20.10 -22.81 -20.25
CA ASN A 620 -19.50 -23.44 -19.07
C ASN A 620 -20.46 -23.44 -17.88
N ILE A 621 -21.16 -22.32 -17.64
CA ILE A 621 -22.24 -22.19 -16.63
C ILE A 621 -23.28 -23.31 -16.81
N LEU A 622 -23.67 -23.54 -18.06
CA LEU A 622 -24.69 -24.53 -18.39
C LEU A 622 -24.24 -25.96 -18.16
N LYS A 623 -23.01 -26.27 -18.57
CA LYS A 623 -22.44 -27.60 -18.38
C LYS A 623 -22.31 -27.94 -16.90
N SER A 624 -21.99 -26.96 -16.04
CA SER A 624 -21.77 -27.19 -14.61
C SER A 624 -23.04 -27.22 -13.78
N THR A 625 -24.01 -26.35 -14.04
CA THR A 625 -25.13 -26.15 -13.11
C THR A 625 -26.25 -27.16 -13.26
N ARG A 626 -26.53 -27.66 -14.47
CA ARG A 626 -27.70 -28.51 -14.80
C ARG A 626 -29.03 -28.04 -14.15
N ARG A 627 -29.18 -26.76 -13.80
CA ARG A 627 -30.35 -26.21 -13.09
C ARG A 627 -31.09 -25.21 -13.97
N LEU A 628 -32.29 -25.58 -14.40
CA LEU A 628 -33.23 -24.73 -15.17
C LEU A 628 -33.63 -23.44 -14.42
N GLU A 629 -33.62 -23.44 -13.08
CA GLU A 629 -33.95 -22.25 -12.27
C GLU A 629 -32.96 -21.09 -12.43
N PHE A 630 -31.69 -21.35 -12.76
CA PHE A 630 -30.75 -20.28 -13.12
C PHE A 630 -31.19 -19.60 -14.41
N PHE A 631 -31.74 -20.42 -15.31
CA PHE A 631 -32.25 -20.00 -16.59
C PHE A 631 -33.53 -19.20 -16.47
N GLU A 632 -34.52 -19.59 -15.68
CA GLU A 632 -35.77 -18.80 -15.58
C GLU A 632 -35.56 -17.32 -15.20
N LYS A 633 -34.46 -16.98 -14.52
CA LYS A 633 -34.06 -15.59 -14.23
C LYS A 633 -33.20 -14.93 -15.32
N PHE A 634 -32.29 -15.65 -15.97
CA PHE A 634 -31.56 -15.12 -17.15
C PHE A 634 -32.48 -14.91 -18.35
N TRP A 635 -33.44 -15.83 -18.42
CA TRP A 635 -34.19 -16.25 -19.59
C TRP A 635 -35.68 -15.96 -19.38
N ASP A 636 -35.96 -14.90 -18.61
CA ASP A 636 -37.27 -14.28 -18.67
C ASP A 636 -37.52 -13.86 -20.14
N PRO A 637 -38.56 -14.38 -20.82
CA PRO A 637 -38.83 -14.10 -22.23
C PRO A 637 -39.03 -12.61 -22.56
N SER A 638 -39.33 -11.80 -21.54
CA SER A 638 -39.39 -10.33 -21.64
C SER A 638 -38.02 -9.64 -21.59
N SER A 639 -36.94 -10.34 -21.25
CA SER A 639 -35.60 -9.75 -21.10
C SER A 639 -34.91 -9.60 -22.46
N SER A 640 -34.16 -8.50 -22.61
CA SER A 640 -33.36 -8.19 -23.80
C SER A 640 -32.31 -9.28 -24.12
N SER A 641 -31.90 -10.07 -23.12
CA SER A 641 -30.78 -11.03 -23.20
C SER A 641 -31.02 -12.20 -24.17
N ILE A 642 -32.24 -12.74 -24.26
CA ILE A 642 -32.56 -13.85 -25.20
C ILE A 642 -32.59 -13.34 -26.63
N GLN A 643 -33.27 -12.22 -26.87
CA GLN A 643 -33.28 -11.58 -28.18
C GLN A 643 -31.85 -11.23 -28.60
N HIS A 644 -30.99 -10.88 -27.64
CA HIS A 644 -29.57 -10.68 -27.87
C HIS A 644 -28.86 -11.96 -28.32
N ILE A 645 -28.96 -13.06 -27.57
CA ILE A 645 -28.30 -14.33 -27.94
C ILE A 645 -28.83 -14.86 -29.29
N LEU A 646 -30.12 -14.72 -29.55
CA LEU A 646 -30.71 -15.08 -30.84
C LEU A 646 -30.25 -14.13 -31.96
N SER A 647 -30.07 -12.83 -31.68
CA SER A 647 -29.48 -11.88 -32.63
C SER A 647 -28.02 -12.21 -32.95
N LEU A 648 -27.28 -12.83 -32.03
CA LEU A 648 -25.90 -13.28 -32.28
C LEU A 648 -25.82 -14.44 -33.28
N LEU A 649 -26.93 -15.15 -33.56
CA LEU A 649 -27.00 -16.08 -34.68
C LEU A 649 -26.87 -15.37 -36.04
N HIS A 650 -27.20 -14.08 -36.08
CA HIS A 650 -27.04 -13.20 -37.24
C HIS A 650 -25.72 -12.46 -37.28
N ALA A 651 -24.83 -12.65 -36.30
CA ALA A 651 -23.51 -12.02 -36.33
C ALA A 651 -22.77 -12.42 -37.62
N ASP A 652 -22.18 -11.44 -38.31
CA ASP A 652 -21.42 -11.66 -39.55
C ASP A 652 -20.18 -12.55 -39.32
N PHE A 653 -19.72 -12.60 -38.07
CA PHE A 653 -18.56 -13.36 -37.65
C PHE A 653 -18.89 -14.83 -37.37
N HIS A 654 -18.18 -15.71 -38.08
CA HIS A 654 -18.36 -17.18 -38.02
C HIS A 654 -18.18 -17.73 -36.60
N SER A 655 -17.24 -17.18 -35.83
CA SER A 655 -16.90 -17.70 -34.50
C SER A 655 -17.99 -17.48 -33.45
N ILE A 656 -18.63 -16.31 -33.48
CA ILE A 656 -19.74 -15.93 -32.58
C ILE A 656 -20.95 -16.80 -32.88
N ARG A 657 -21.24 -17.00 -34.18
CA ARG A 657 -22.35 -17.83 -34.64
C ARG A 657 -22.18 -19.27 -34.16
N ARG A 658 -20.99 -19.83 -34.30
CA ARG A 658 -20.68 -21.19 -33.82
C ARG A 658 -20.80 -21.30 -32.30
N ALA A 659 -20.24 -20.36 -31.53
CA ALA A 659 -20.34 -20.37 -30.08
C ALA A 659 -21.80 -20.28 -29.61
N SER A 660 -22.61 -19.45 -30.27
CA SER A 660 -24.04 -19.28 -29.99
C SER A 660 -24.83 -20.56 -30.29
N ILE A 661 -24.49 -21.26 -31.37
CA ILE A 661 -25.07 -22.59 -31.68
C ILE A 661 -24.67 -23.60 -30.61
N GLU A 662 -23.40 -23.68 -30.22
CA GLU A 662 -22.93 -24.60 -29.18
C GLU A 662 -23.64 -24.33 -27.83
N LEU A 663 -23.91 -23.06 -27.51
CA LEU A 663 -24.71 -22.67 -26.35
C LEU A 663 -26.14 -23.18 -26.44
N LEU A 664 -26.82 -22.94 -27.57
CA LEU A 664 -28.21 -23.38 -27.81
C LEU A 664 -28.36 -24.90 -27.81
N VAL A 665 -27.36 -25.62 -28.32
CA VAL A 665 -27.31 -27.08 -28.24
C VAL A 665 -27.20 -27.51 -26.79
N THR A 666 -26.23 -26.97 -26.05
CA THR A 666 -26.01 -27.30 -24.63
C THR A 666 -27.29 -27.04 -23.82
N LEU A 667 -28.04 -25.99 -24.17
CA LEU A 667 -29.33 -25.66 -23.57
C LEU A 667 -30.40 -26.71 -23.82
N LYS A 668 -30.59 -27.09 -25.09
CA LYS A 668 -31.56 -28.12 -25.44
C LYS A 668 -31.24 -29.44 -24.73
N THR A 669 -29.97 -29.83 -24.71
CA THR A 669 -29.52 -31.06 -24.05
C THR A 669 -29.79 -31.05 -22.55
N ALA A 670 -29.41 -29.95 -21.87
CA ALA A 670 -29.65 -29.80 -20.43
C ALA A 670 -31.16 -29.85 -20.10
N TRP A 671 -32.01 -29.30 -20.98
CA TRP A 671 -33.46 -29.35 -20.84
C TRP A 671 -34.05 -30.74 -21.05
N GLN A 672 -33.65 -31.47 -22.11
CA GLN A 672 -34.16 -32.82 -22.40
C GLN A 672 -33.84 -33.83 -21.28
N GLY A 673 -32.79 -33.60 -20.48
CA GLY A 673 -32.46 -34.40 -19.30
C GLY A 673 -33.39 -34.19 -18.09
N HIS A 674 -34.21 -33.13 -18.09
CA HIS A 674 -35.15 -32.79 -17.03
C HIS A 674 -36.58 -32.87 -17.56
N ALA A 675 -37.32 -33.93 -17.19
CA ALA A 675 -38.71 -34.16 -17.58
C ALA A 675 -39.68 -33.13 -16.95
N VAL A 676 -39.58 -31.87 -17.38
CA VAL A 676 -40.38 -30.75 -16.90
C VAL A 676 -41.26 -30.28 -18.05
N ASN A 677 -42.55 -30.66 -18.02
CA ASN A 677 -43.58 -30.08 -18.90
C ASN A 677 -43.80 -28.62 -18.48
N ASN A 678 -43.20 -27.67 -19.20
CA ASN A 678 -43.41 -26.24 -18.99
C ASN A 678 -43.66 -25.55 -20.33
N ASP A 679 -44.93 -25.22 -20.59
CA ASP A 679 -45.45 -24.64 -21.85
C ASP A 679 -44.73 -23.33 -22.25
N ARG A 680 -44.10 -22.61 -21.30
CA ARG A 680 -43.27 -21.42 -21.59
C ARG A 680 -42.09 -21.73 -22.51
N TRP A 681 -41.49 -22.92 -22.40
CA TRP A 681 -40.33 -23.31 -23.19
C TRP A 681 -40.71 -23.85 -24.57
N GLU A 682 -41.85 -24.56 -24.68
CA GLU A 682 -42.43 -24.87 -25.99
C GLU A 682 -42.75 -23.58 -26.74
N THR A 683 -43.37 -22.60 -26.07
CA THR A 683 -43.63 -21.27 -26.66
C THR A 683 -42.35 -20.54 -27.05
N LEU A 684 -41.27 -20.67 -26.28
CA LEU A 684 -39.97 -20.10 -26.62
C LEU A 684 -39.35 -20.79 -27.83
N PHE A 685 -39.29 -22.11 -27.88
CA PHE A 685 -38.76 -22.84 -29.03
C PHE A 685 -39.66 -22.69 -30.26
N ASP A 686 -40.97 -22.49 -30.08
CA ASP A 686 -41.89 -22.09 -31.14
C ASP A 686 -41.72 -20.62 -31.55
N ASN A 687 -41.30 -19.72 -30.65
CA ASN A 687 -40.86 -18.37 -31.02
C ASN A 687 -39.50 -18.38 -31.74
N VAL A 688 -38.56 -19.23 -31.33
CA VAL A 688 -37.33 -19.49 -32.08
C VAL A 688 -37.68 -20.11 -33.43
N ARG A 689 -38.71 -20.95 -33.54
CA ARG A 689 -39.23 -21.50 -34.80
C ARG A 689 -39.90 -20.44 -35.68
N ASN A 690 -40.65 -19.51 -35.09
CA ASN A 690 -41.25 -18.36 -35.78
C ASN A 690 -40.18 -17.35 -36.23
N GLN A 691 -39.16 -17.12 -35.40
CA GLN A 691 -37.98 -16.36 -35.77
C GLN A 691 -37.17 -17.11 -36.82
N THR A 692 -37.00 -18.43 -36.74
CA THR A 692 -36.37 -19.26 -37.77
C THR A 692 -37.15 -19.16 -39.09
N HIS A 693 -38.47 -19.00 -39.02
CA HIS A 693 -39.30 -18.72 -40.19
C HIS A 693 -39.09 -17.30 -40.71
N ALA A 694 -38.97 -16.28 -39.85
CA ALA A 694 -38.61 -14.91 -40.23
C ALA A 694 -37.18 -14.82 -40.80
N ILE A 695 -36.26 -15.63 -40.29
CA ILE A 695 -34.85 -15.78 -40.69
C ILE A 695 -34.78 -16.53 -42.01
N SER A 696 -35.50 -17.64 -42.17
CA SER A 696 -35.64 -18.36 -43.44
C SER A 696 -36.31 -17.49 -44.51
N SER A 697 -37.28 -16.65 -44.13
CA SER A 697 -37.92 -15.68 -45.03
C SER A 697 -37.01 -14.50 -45.38
N ALA A 698 -36.20 -13.99 -44.45
CA ALA A 698 -35.21 -12.93 -44.69
C ALA A 698 -34.03 -13.44 -45.54
N LEU A 699 -33.58 -14.68 -45.32
CA LEU A 699 -32.57 -15.37 -46.14
C LEU A 699 -33.10 -15.69 -47.55
N ASN A 700 -34.40 -15.95 -47.70
CA ASN A 700 -35.02 -16.13 -49.02
C ASN A 700 -35.10 -14.82 -49.84
N TYR A 701 -34.89 -13.64 -49.25
CA TYR A 701 -34.99 -12.36 -49.96
C TYR A 701 -33.69 -11.93 -50.69
N ARG A 702 -32.59 -12.69 -50.59
CA ARG A 702 -31.42 -12.53 -51.47
C ARG A 702 -30.91 -13.89 -51.94
N ARG A 703 -31.48 -14.37 -53.05
CA ARG A 703 -30.88 -15.45 -53.84
C ARG A 703 -29.54 -15.00 -54.43
N LYS A 704 -28.44 -15.28 -53.72
CA LYS A 704 -27.14 -15.71 -54.27
C LYS A 704 -26.35 -16.47 -53.18
N PRO A 705 -25.56 -17.48 -53.56
CA PRO A 705 -25.20 -18.59 -52.68
C PRO A 705 -23.96 -18.29 -51.85
N LYS A 706 -24.11 -18.35 -50.52
CA LYS A 706 -23.14 -18.86 -49.54
C LYS A 706 -23.73 -18.65 -48.13
N ASP A 707 -24.71 -19.49 -47.78
CA ASP A 707 -25.29 -19.47 -46.45
C ASP A 707 -24.37 -20.20 -45.46
N ASN A 708 -23.44 -19.46 -44.87
CA ASN A 708 -22.48 -19.95 -43.89
C ASN A 708 -23.13 -20.59 -42.64
N MET A 709 -24.39 -20.27 -42.30
CA MET A 709 -25.06 -20.85 -41.12
C MET A 709 -25.56 -22.27 -41.36
N TYR A 710 -26.15 -22.54 -42.53
CA TYR A 710 -26.62 -23.89 -42.90
C TYR A 710 -25.44 -24.82 -43.17
N ALA A 711 -24.38 -24.32 -43.83
CA ALA A 711 -23.14 -25.07 -44.00
C ALA A 711 -22.47 -25.39 -42.65
N GLU A 712 -22.55 -24.50 -41.66
CA GLU A 712 -22.00 -24.77 -40.31
C GLU A 712 -22.86 -25.77 -39.52
N LEU A 713 -24.19 -25.68 -39.60
CA LEU A 713 -25.09 -26.68 -39.01
C LEU A 713 -24.87 -28.06 -39.66
N GLU A 714 -24.73 -28.12 -40.99
CA GLU A 714 -24.37 -29.34 -41.72
C GLU A 714 -22.98 -29.86 -41.32
N PHE A 715 -21.99 -28.98 -41.22
CA PHE A 715 -20.62 -29.29 -40.78
C PHE A 715 -20.58 -29.84 -39.34
N LEU A 716 -21.37 -29.26 -38.43
CA LEU A 716 -21.52 -29.73 -37.05
C LEU A 716 -22.23 -31.10 -36.99
N THR A 717 -23.15 -31.41 -37.92
CA THR A 717 -23.68 -32.78 -38.08
C THR A 717 -22.67 -33.76 -38.67
N ALA A 718 -21.81 -33.32 -39.58
CA ALA A 718 -20.88 -34.17 -40.32
C ALA A 718 -19.63 -34.55 -39.52
N ARG A 719 -19.10 -33.62 -38.69
CA ARG A 719 -17.98 -33.89 -37.79
C ARG A 719 -18.55 -34.52 -36.52
N ARG A 720 -18.21 -35.78 -36.21
CA ARG A 720 -18.74 -36.62 -35.08
C ARG A 720 -18.61 -35.96 -33.68
N HIS A 721 -19.27 -34.84 -33.43
CA HIS A 721 -19.52 -34.27 -32.11
C HIS A 721 -20.78 -34.91 -31.52
N SER A 722 -21.02 -34.75 -30.20
CA SER A 722 -22.00 -35.55 -29.44
C SER A 722 -23.35 -35.67 -30.15
N ASN A 723 -24.02 -36.81 -30.00
CA ASN A 723 -25.33 -37.11 -30.60
C ASN A 723 -26.35 -35.97 -30.42
N GLU A 724 -26.21 -35.19 -29.36
CA GLU A 724 -27.07 -34.07 -28.99
C GLU A 724 -26.95 -32.88 -29.97
N VAL A 725 -25.74 -32.59 -30.47
CA VAL A 725 -25.51 -31.57 -31.52
C VAL A 725 -26.19 -31.99 -32.82
N GLN A 726 -26.11 -33.28 -33.17
CA GLN A 726 -26.76 -33.83 -34.36
C GLN A 726 -28.28 -33.80 -34.24
N GLU A 727 -28.84 -34.10 -33.07
CA GLU A 727 -30.28 -34.00 -32.82
C GLU A 727 -30.77 -32.55 -32.76
N PHE A 728 -29.97 -31.61 -32.27
CA PHE A 728 -30.29 -30.19 -32.31
C PHE A 728 -30.31 -29.66 -33.76
N ALA A 729 -29.27 -29.94 -34.53
CA ALA A 729 -29.19 -29.54 -35.94
C ALA A 729 -30.29 -30.21 -36.78
N ARG A 730 -30.54 -31.52 -36.59
CA ARG A 730 -31.63 -32.23 -37.26
C ARG A 730 -33.00 -31.65 -36.90
N PHE A 731 -33.24 -31.36 -35.62
CA PHE A 731 -34.47 -30.69 -35.18
C PHE A 731 -34.66 -29.34 -35.87
N PHE A 732 -33.61 -28.53 -35.96
CA PHE A 732 -33.66 -27.22 -36.62
C PHE A 732 -33.93 -27.34 -38.14
N LEU A 733 -33.25 -28.28 -38.82
CA LEU A 733 -33.42 -28.54 -40.25
C LEU A 733 -34.79 -29.14 -40.60
N GLU A 734 -35.36 -29.98 -39.72
CA GLU A 734 -36.72 -30.52 -39.88
C GLU A 734 -37.78 -29.43 -39.69
N LYS A 735 -37.58 -28.52 -38.73
CA LYS A 735 -38.55 -27.47 -38.42
C LYS A 735 -38.46 -26.26 -39.36
N SER A 736 -37.33 -26.01 -40.02
CA SER A 736 -37.17 -24.95 -41.05
C SER A 736 -37.81 -25.29 -42.40
N GLY A 737 -38.33 -26.51 -42.57
CA GLY A 737 -39.04 -26.94 -43.78
C GLY A 737 -38.13 -27.38 -44.94
N GLN A 738 -36.80 -27.27 -44.83
CA GLN A 738 -35.89 -27.68 -45.90
C GLN A 738 -35.81 -29.19 -46.12
N ASN A 739 -36.22 -30.00 -45.14
CA ASN A 739 -36.24 -31.46 -45.28
C ASN A 739 -37.40 -31.99 -46.17
N LYS A 740 -38.23 -31.11 -46.74
CA LYS A 740 -39.35 -31.48 -47.64
C LYS A 740 -39.10 -31.21 -49.12
N ALA A 741 -37.91 -30.75 -49.52
CA ALA A 741 -37.68 -30.35 -50.91
C ALA A 741 -36.32 -30.76 -51.48
N THR A 742 -36.03 -32.05 -51.55
CA THR A 742 -35.26 -32.62 -52.67
C THR A 742 -35.68 -34.08 -52.90
N GLY A 743 -36.42 -34.31 -53.98
CA GLY A 743 -36.67 -35.66 -54.50
C GLY A 743 -35.40 -36.23 -55.13
N GLU A 744 -34.37 -36.54 -54.33
CA GLU A 744 -33.23 -37.34 -54.80
C GLU A 744 -33.46 -38.84 -54.54
N PRO A 745 -33.15 -39.72 -55.51
CA PRO A 745 -33.38 -41.16 -55.39
C PRO A 745 -32.55 -41.81 -54.28
N GLU A 746 -33.16 -42.81 -53.65
CA GLU A 746 -32.73 -43.63 -52.52
C GLU A 746 -31.34 -44.31 -52.63
N ARG A 747 -30.66 -44.19 -53.79
CA ARG A 747 -29.30 -44.72 -54.02
C ARG A 747 -28.17 -43.92 -53.35
N LYS A 748 -28.33 -42.62 -53.07
CA LYS A 748 -27.30 -41.82 -52.36
C LYS A 748 -27.31 -42.01 -50.84
N ARG A 749 -28.45 -42.39 -50.24
CA ARG A 749 -28.57 -42.59 -48.78
C ARG A 749 -27.77 -43.78 -48.24
N ARG A 750 -27.32 -44.71 -49.10
CA ARG A 750 -26.49 -45.86 -48.71
C ARG A 750 -24.97 -45.61 -48.72
N ARG A 751 -24.49 -44.45 -49.19
CA ARG A 751 -23.05 -44.11 -49.16
C ARG A 751 -22.63 -43.19 -48.02
N VAL A 752 -23.57 -42.74 -47.19
CA VAL A 752 -23.30 -41.81 -46.04
C VAL A 752 -23.72 -42.42 -44.68
N ARG A 753 -24.32 -43.62 -44.66
CA ARG A 753 -24.19 -44.51 -43.49
C ARG A 753 -22.87 -45.24 -43.61
#